data_AF-A0A7C3K961-F1
#
_entry.id   AF-A0A7C3K961-F1
#
_cell.length_a   1.000
_cell.length_b   1.000
_cell.length_c   1.000
_cell.angle_alpha   90.00
_cell.angle_beta   90.00
_cell.angle_gamma   90.00
#
_symmetry.space_group_name_H-M   'P 1'
#
loop_
_entity.id
_entity.type
_entity.pdbx_description
1 polymer ?
#
loop_
_entity_poly.entity_id
_entity_poly.type
_entity_poly.pdbx_seq_one_letter_code
_entity_poly.pdbx_strand_id
1 'polypeptide(L)'
;MPAGIVEPVRTSPFRTPRPPPFSHSSATSLLPEPISGLWTAEDELRSINLGECSNGRVAGRGQSGDIVVERAQLYDVVIVGGGPAGSTAATLLRKYRPDLRVVILEKEVFPREHIGESHLPAISAILDEMGVWDKVEAANFPIKLGASFTWGANSERWDIDFYPVEKFRDEPRPAKFVGQRRHTAFQVDRSIYDKILLDHAASMGAEVRQPVKVQHVLHEGDRITGLRLEGGEVISGRHYIDASGTVALFRRDLGIGGTIPEELKNIAVWDYFQNAEWAVHIGVGGTRIQVRSLPYGWIWFIPLGPTRTSVGLVCPAKYYIQSGKTPEQLYEQALIDQKEIAALLVKATREGPVRSCKDWSNVSDRAAGENWFLVGEAAGFADPILSAGMTLAHSSARDAAYTIMELDRGEHDPAWLRSRFDERTRLGIQQHIRFGQYWYSANSCFTDLQEHCRSIAREAGLNLMPIDAWRWLSQGGFSADLIGQAVVGSFDLASAKQVVQRFDKAGRSPGMIIDGKNTFKLNLRGATESVIGDLRDGRINRVPCLVRRGAQLPLVGNFAVVVDALKVSSDAAEIVSYLRNYVNLKYAPIHRKHHFDALIQALEALAQDGWVEAGVNRKKPLMNVNLTDSRHIRSSSQSEEAIAKVDPAERPTYKSNI
;
A
#
# COMPACT_ATOMS: atom_id res chain seq x y z
N MET A 1 44.57 21.90 32.45
CA MET A 1 45.62 20.87 32.28
C MET A 1 45.66 20.00 33.52
N PRO A 2 46.19 18.77 33.47
CA PRO A 2 46.51 17.95 32.29
C PRO A 2 45.32 17.04 31.92
N ALA A 3 45.03 16.69 30.67
CA ALA A 3 45.89 16.22 29.58
C ALA A 3 46.44 14.80 29.81
N GLY A 4 45.56 13.79 29.70
CA GLY A 4 45.92 12.38 29.60
C GLY A 4 45.56 11.87 28.20
N ILE A 5 46.58 11.58 27.38
CA ILE A 5 46.43 11.03 26.03
C ILE A 5 46.17 9.52 26.15
N VAL A 6 45.17 9.01 25.43
CA VAL A 6 44.99 7.56 25.22
C VAL A 6 44.98 7.31 23.72
N GLU A 7 45.92 6.49 23.25
CA GLU A 7 46.08 6.15 21.83
C GLU A 7 44.91 5.28 21.32
N PRO A 8 44.48 5.45 20.06
CA PRO A 8 43.54 4.54 19.43
C PRO A 8 44.22 3.22 19.07
N VAL A 9 43.75 2.13 19.68
CA VAL A 9 44.19 0.76 19.36
C VAL A 9 43.89 0.45 17.89
N ARG A 10 44.94 0.14 17.11
CA ARG A 10 44.82 -0.33 15.73
C ARG A 10 44.20 -1.73 15.70
N THR A 11 42.97 -1.86 15.23
CA THR A 11 42.38 -3.15 14.88
C THR A 11 42.81 -3.57 13.48
N SER A 12 43.47 -4.74 13.39
CA SER A 12 43.87 -5.33 12.11
C SER A 12 42.66 -5.87 11.34
N PRO A 13 42.54 -5.67 10.01
CA PRO A 13 41.45 -6.25 9.23
C PRO A 13 41.59 -7.77 9.11
N PHE A 14 40.56 -8.50 9.52
CA PHE A 14 40.46 -9.94 9.32
C PHE A 14 40.53 -10.29 7.81
N ARG A 15 41.52 -11.10 7.42
CA ARG A 15 41.58 -11.71 6.10
C ARG A 15 40.58 -12.86 6.03
N THR A 16 39.61 -12.77 5.12
CA THR A 16 38.80 -13.93 4.70
C THR A 16 39.65 -14.88 3.82
N PRO A 17 39.54 -16.21 4.00
CA PRO A 17 40.24 -17.16 3.13
C PRO A 17 39.62 -17.19 1.73
N ARG A 18 40.46 -17.30 0.69
CA ARG A 18 40.01 -17.48 -0.69
C ARG A 18 39.48 -18.91 -0.90
N PRO A 19 38.42 -19.14 -1.70
CA PRO A 19 38.04 -20.47 -2.13
C PRO A 19 39.10 -21.06 -3.10
N PRO A 20 39.24 -22.39 -3.16
CA PRO A 20 40.16 -23.04 -4.10
C PRO A 20 39.63 -23.00 -5.55
N PRO A 21 40.50 -23.11 -6.57
CA PRO A 21 40.10 -23.15 -7.97
C PRO A 21 39.45 -24.49 -8.32
N PHE A 22 38.35 -24.44 -9.09
CA PHE A 22 37.74 -25.65 -9.66
C PHE A 22 38.57 -26.17 -10.84
N SER A 23 38.99 -27.43 -10.76
CA SER A 23 39.63 -28.17 -11.85
C SER A 23 38.60 -28.82 -12.77
N HIS A 24 38.76 -28.65 -14.09
CA HIS A 24 38.01 -29.44 -15.07
C HIS A 24 38.38 -30.93 -14.99
N SER A 25 37.39 -31.81 -14.98
CA SER A 25 37.56 -33.20 -15.43
C SER A 25 36.35 -33.63 -16.25
N SER A 26 36.61 -34.04 -17.49
CA SER A 26 35.66 -34.66 -18.40
C SER A 26 35.19 -36.03 -17.92
N ALA A 27 33.90 -36.32 -18.02
CA ALA A 27 33.37 -37.68 -18.04
C ALA A 27 32.24 -37.76 -19.08
N THR A 28 32.28 -38.78 -19.92
CA THR A 28 31.52 -38.88 -21.18
C THR A 28 30.31 -39.80 -21.02
N SER A 29 29.25 -39.54 -21.81
CA SER A 29 28.30 -40.54 -22.32
C SER A 29 27.44 -41.33 -21.31
N LEU A 30 26.11 -41.16 -21.42
CA LEU A 30 25.21 -42.22 -21.91
C LEU A 30 23.82 -41.61 -22.21
N LEU A 31 23.40 -41.66 -23.48
CA LEU A 31 22.06 -41.28 -23.94
C LEU A 31 21.25 -42.55 -24.26
N PRO A 32 19.92 -42.54 -24.05
CA PRO A 32 18.97 -43.35 -24.82
C PRO A 32 18.49 -42.58 -26.07
N GLU A 33 18.21 -43.30 -27.14
CA GLU A 33 17.90 -42.75 -28.48
C GLU A 33 16.49 -42.15 -28.64
N PRO A 34 16.27 -41.27 -29.65
CA PRO A 34 14.97 -40.65 -29.92
C PRO A 34 14.06 -41.53 -30.80
N ILE A 35 12.75 -41.50 -30.52
CA ILE A 35 11.74 -42.07 -31.41
C ILE A 35 11.46 -41.09 -32.56
N SER A 36 11.59 -41.59 -33.79
CA SER A 36 11.33 -40.87 -35.03
C SER A 36 9.86 -40.95 -35.45
N GLY A 37 9.37 -39.91 -36.15
CA GLY A 37 7.97 -39.82 -36.58
C GLY A 37 7.68 -38.60 -37.47
N LEU A 38 7.97 -38.75 -38.76
CA LEU A 38 7.67 -37.86 -39.91
C LEU A 38 6.35 -37.06 -39.78
N TRP A 39 6.20 -35.84 -40.32
CA TRP A 39 6.12 -35.53 -41.77
C TRP A 39 6.15 -34.02 -42.09
N THR A 40 6.48 -33.71 -43.35
CA THR A 40 6.36 -32.41 -44.04
C THR A 40 5.81 -32.67 -45.47
N ALA A 41 5.33 -31.72 -46.28
CA ALA A 41 5.35 -30.26 -46.21
C ALA A 41 4.14 -29.65 -46.99
N GLU A 42 4.01 -28.32 -46.91
CA GLU A 42 3.42 -27.42 -47.94
C GLU A 42 1.91 -27.46 -48.28
N ASP A 43 1.46 -26.31 -48.79
CA ASP A 43 0.23 -25.98 -49.54
C ASP A 43 -1.18 -26.35 -49.00
N GLU A 44 -1.94 -25.31 -48.61
CA GLU A 44 -3.19 -24.99 -49.33
C GLU A 44 -3.65 -23.52 -49.15
N LEU A 45 -3.81 -22.81 -50.28
CA LEU A 45 -4.39 -21.47 -50.39
C LEU A 45 -5.77 -21.56 -51.06
N ARG A 46 -6.84 -21.13 -50.39
CA ARG A 46 -8.20 -20.71 -50.85
C ARG A 46 -9.15 -20.82 -49.64
N SER A 47 -10.18 -20.00 -49.44
CA SER A 47 -10.73 -18.87 -50.21
C SER A 47 -11.68 -18.07 -49.31
N ILE A 48 -11.59 -16.74 -49.30
CA ILE A 48 -12.71 -15.87 -48.87
C ILE A 48 -12.85 -14.73 -49.89
N ASN A 49 -14.03 -14.64 -50.51
CA ASN A 49 -14.41 -13.56 -51.41
C ASN A 49 -14.59 -12.25 -50.63
N LEU A 50 -14.03 -11.16 -51.15
CA LEU A 50 -14.50 -9.81 -50.88
C LEU A 50 -15.10 -9.24 -52.19
N GLY A 51 -16.31 -8.71 -52.09
CA GLY A 51 -17.09 -8.28 -53.26
C GLY A 51 -16.56 -6.99 -53.90
N GLU A 52 -16.76 -6.86 -55.20
CA GLU A 52 -16.42 -5.68 -55.98
C GLU A 52 -17.38 -4.51 -55.73
N CYS A 53 -16.84 -3.28 -55.72
CA CYS A 53 -17.57 -2.06 -56.10
C CYS A 53 -16.62 -1.06 -56.77
N SER A 54 -16.41 -1.28 -58.08
CA SER A 54 -16.32 -0.29 -59.16
C SER A 54 -15.72 1.12 -58.94
N ASN A 55 -14.63 1.36 -59.70
CA ASN A 55 -14.36 2.54 -60.54
C ASN A 55 -14.11 3.94 -59.92
N GLY A 56 -12.84 4.36 -59.95
CA GLY A 56 -12.39 5.77 -59.96
C GLY A 56 -11.02 5.89 -60.66
N ARG A 57 -10.84 6.86 -61.58
CA ARG A 57 -9.70 6.88 -62.53
C ARG A 57 -8.46 7.65 -62.01
N VAL A 58 -7.30 6.97 -62.10
CA VAL A 58 -6.03 7.37 -62.76
C VAL A 58 -5.35 8.73 -62.48
N ALA A 59 -4.02 8.64 -62.31
CA ALA A 59 -2.94 9.63 -62.52
C ALA A 59 -2.45 10.49 -61.32
N GLY A 60 -1.33 10.02 -60.75
CA GLY A 60 -0.36 10.83 -60.00
C GLY A 60 1.00 10.12 -59.96
N ARG A 61 1.93 10.50 -60.86
CA ARG A 61 3.34 10.05 -60.77
C ARG A 61 4.10 10.97 -59.81
N GLY A 62 4.94 10.37 -58.97
CA GLY A 62 6.07 11.05 -58.33
C GLY A 62 5.84 11.47 -56.88
N GLN A 63 6.17 10.58 -55.95
CA GLN A 63 7.41 10.67 -55.18
C GLN A 63 7.55 9.39 -54.36
N SER A 64 8.72 8.75 -54.41
CA SER A 64 9.13 7.80 -53.39
C SER A 64 9.36 8.59 -52.11
N GLY A 65 8.31 8.72 -51.30
CA GLY A 65 8.46 9.22 -49.94
C GLY A 65 9.31 8.23 -49.18
N ASP A 66 10.59 8.56 -48.98
CA ASP A 66 11.40 7.91 -47.97
C ASP A 66 10.63 8.00 -46.66
N ILE A 67 10.20 6.84 -46.14
CA ILE A 67 9.67 6.76 -44.79
C ILE A 67 10.88 7.07 -43.91
N VAL A 68 10.99 8.33 -43.50
CA VAL A 68 11.91 8.76 -42.47
C VAL A 68 11.44 8.04 -41.21
N VAL A 69 12.03 6.89 -40.94
CA VAL A 69 11.97 6.23 -39.65
C VAL A 69 12.73 7.16 -38.71
N GLU A 70 12.00 8.12 -38.13
CA GLU A 70 12.51 8.95 -37.05
C GLU A 70 13.17 8.02 -36.03
N ARG A 71 14.42 8.34 -35.66
CA ARG A 71 15.17 7.52 -34.71
C ARG A 71 14.37 7.46 -33.41
N ALA A 72 13.74 6.31 -33.16
CA ALA A 72 12.95 6.07 -31.96
C ALA A 72 13.74 6.55 -30.75
N GLN A 73 13.17 7.52 -30.01
CA GLN A 73 13.80 8.04 -28.80
C GLN A 73 13.84 6.92 -27.77
N LEU A 74 14.97 6.22 -27.69
CA LEU A 74 15.14 5.10 -26.77
C LEU A 74 15.28 5.61 -25.33
N TYR A 75 14.26 5.41 -24.51
CA TYR A 75 14.31 5.72 -23.07
C TYR A 75 14.86 4.53 -22.28
N ASP A 76 15.36 4.78 -21.07
CA ASP A 76 15.66 3.68 -20.15
C ASP A 76 14.38 3.18 -19.48
N VAL A 77 13.47 4.09 -19.11
CA VAL A 77 12.18 3.75 -18.50
C VAL A 77 11.05 4.56 -19.12
N VAL A 78 10.00 3.88 -19.56
CA VAL A 78 8.77 4.47 -20.10
C VAL A 78 7.61 4.19 -19.15
N ILE A 79 6.94 5.24 -18.67
CA ILE A 79 5.90 5.16 -17.64
C ILE A 79 4.56 5.63 -18.24
N VAL A 80 3.53 4.79 -18.15
CA VAL A 80 2.17 5.14 -18.62
C VAL A 80 1.35 5.65 -17.44
N GLY A 81 0.90 6.90 -17.50
CA GLY A 81 0.15 7.57 -16.43
C GLY A 81 1.03 8.45 -15.52
N GLY A 82 0.61 9.70 -15.33
CA GLY A 82 1.28 10.71 -14.51
C GLY A 82 0.69 10.87 -13.10
N GLY A 83 -0.29 10.04 -12.74
CA GLY A 83 -0.81 9.97 -11.37
C GLY A 83 0.27 9.56 -10.34
N PRO A 84 -0.10 9.44 -9.05
CA PRO A 84 0.85 9.31 -7.96
C PRO A 84 1.84 8.14 -8.10
N ALA A 85 1.41 7.00 -8.64
CA ALA A 85 2.29 5.86 -8.87
C ALA A 85 3.38 6.19 -9.92
N GLY A 86 3.00 6.71 -11.09
CA GLY A 86 3.94 7.05 -12.15
C GLY A 86 4.91 8.17 -11.74
N SER A 87 4.39 9.23 -11.12
CA SER A 87 5.19 10.34 -10.59
C SER A 87 6.15 9.92 -9.47
N THR A 88 5.76 8.96 -8.61
CA THR A 88 6.63 8.38 -7.57
C THR A 88 7.76 7.57 -8.18
N ALA A 89 7.44 6.67 -9.12
CA ALA A 89 8.44 5.83 -9.78
C ALA A 89 9.47 6.69 -10.52
N ALA A 90 9.01 7.66 -11.30
CA ALA A 90 9.88 8.59 -12.02
C ALA A 90 10.79 9.41 -11.08
N THR A 91 10.22 9.98 -10.01
CA THR A 91 10.98 10.77 -9.03
C THR A 91 12.09 9.94 -8.40
N LEU A 92 11.80 8.72 -7.94
CA LEU A 92 12.77 7.87 -7.25
C LEU A 92 13.83 7.32 -8.21
N LEU A 93 13.46 6.94 -9.44
CA LEU A 93 14.42 6.61 -10.50
C LEU A 93 15.39 7.78 -10.72
N ARG A 94 14.87 8.98 -10.97
CA ARG A 94 15.68 10.18 -11.23
C ARG A 94 16.52 10.62 -10.01
N LYS A 95 16.03 10.45 -8.78
CA LYS A 95 16.76 10.76 -7.54
C LYS A 95 18.01 9.90 -7.37
N TYR A 96 17.89 8.59 -7.53
CA TYR A 96 18.98 7.65 -7.26
C TYR A 96 19.81 7.28 -8.50
N ARG A 97 19.29 7.55 -9.70
CA ARG A 97 19.93 7.35 -11.00
C ARG A 97 19.61 8.54 -11.95
N PRO A 98 20.22 9.72 -11.70
CA PRO A 98 20.00 10.93 -12.51
C PRO A 98 20.55 10.83 -13.95
N ASP A 99 21.18 9.72 -14.30
CA ASP A 99 21.61 9.34 -15.64
C ASP A 99 20.48 8.72 -16.49
N LEU A 100 19.47 8.09 -15.89
CA LEU A 100 18.43 7.36 -16.63
C LEU A 100 17.47 8.30 -17.38
N ARG A 101 17.26 8.03 -18.67
CA ARG A 101 16.21 8.68 -19.46
C ARG A 101 14.84 8.11 -19.09
N VAL A 102 14.06 8.87 -18.33
CA VAL A 102 12.71 8.50 -17.90
C VAL A 102 11.69 9.40 -18.58
N VAL A 103 10.62 8.81 -19.15
CA VAL A 103 9.47 9.54 -19.69
C VAL A 103 8.16 9.09 -19.03
N ILE A 104 7.31 10.05 -18.69
CA ILE A 104 5.91 9.85 -18.29
C ILE A 104 5.01 10.27 -19.46
N LEU A 105 4.12 9.37 -19.84
CA LEU A 105 3.10 9.56 -20.87
C LEU A 105 1.73 9.67 -20.18
N GLU A 106 1.18 10.87 -20.07
CA GLU A 106 -0.09 11.14 -19.37
C GLU A 106 -1.14 11.69 -20.33
N LYS A 107 -2.30 11.04 -20.38
CA LYS A 107 -3.40 11.30 -21.32
C LYS A 107 -4.15 12.61 -21.04
N GLU A 108 -4.13 13.08 -19.80
CA GLU A 108 -4.89 14.25 -19.35
C GLU A 108 -3.96 15.43 -19.06
N VAL A 109 -4.46 16.66 -19.22
CA VAL A 109 -3.72 17.87 -18.84
C VAL A 109 -3.92 18.14 -17.35
N PHE A 110 -2.83 18.32 -16.60
CA PHE A 110 -2.90 18.59 -15.16
C PHE A 110 -3.02 20.10 -14.86
N PRO A 111 -3.76 20.51 -13.82
CA PRO A 111 -4.41 19.67 -12.80
C PRO A 111 -5.69 18.99 -13.32
N ARG A 112 -5.97 17.77 -12.83
CA ARG A 112 -7.18 17.00 -13.16
C ARG A 112 -7.86 16.42 -11.92
N GLU A 113 -9.18 16.34 -11.92
CA GLU A 113 -9.95 15.69 -10.85
C GLU A 113 -9.66 14.19 -10.79
N HIS A 114 -9.63 13.61 -9.58
CA HIS A 114 -9.55 12.16 -9.37
C HIS A 114 -10.05 11.81 -7.96
N ILE A 115 -10.73 10.67 -7.81
CA ILE A 115 -11.14 10.19 -6.48
C ILE A 115 -9.99 9.50 -5.72
N GLY A 116 -10.07 9.45 -4.40
CA GLY A 116 -9.08 8.81 -3.53
C GLY A 116 -8.23 9.83 -2.79
N GLU A 117 -8.88 10.61 -1.91
CA GLU A 117 -8.32 11.82 -1.27
C GLU A 117 -7.71 11.58 0.12
N SER A 118 -7.99 10.45 0.76
CA SER A 118 -7.68 10.20 2.18
C SER A 118 -6.38 9.39 2.33
N HIS A 119 -5.30 9.99 2.83
CA HIS A 119 -4.00 9.31 2.93
C HIS A 119 -3.84 8.46 4.20
N LEU A 120 -2.81 7.62 4.24
CA LEU A 120 -2.30 6.98 5.47
C LEU A 120 -0.87 7.45 5.76
N PRO A 121 -0.41 7.46 7.04
CA PRO A 121 0.89 8.03 7.41
C PRO A 121 2.11 7.41 6.70
N ALA A 122 1.99 6.18 6.19
CA ALA A 122 3.05 5.51 5.43
C ALA A 122 3.44 6.27 4.15
N ILE A 123 2.51 7.00 3.53
CA ILE A 123 2.76 7.82 2.34
C ILE A 123 3.74 8.96 2.68
N SER A 124 3.61 9.58 3.85
CA SER A 124 4.42 10.73 4.28
C SER A 124 5.93 10.44 4.23
N ALA A 125 6.36 9.23 4.59
CA ALA A 125 7.76 8.80 4.52
C ALA A 125 8.27 8.63 3.08
N ILE A 126 7.40 8.22 2.14
CA ILE A 126 7.76 8.13 0.72
C ILE A 126 7.84 9.54 0.10
N LEU A 127 7.02 10.49 0.54
CA LEU A 127 7.10 11.89 0.10
C LEU A 127 8.37 12.61 0.61
N ASP A 128 8.81 12.29 1.83
CA ASP A 128 10.11 12.72 2.35
C ASP A 128 11.26 12.08 1.56
N GLU A 129 11.20 10.77 1.28
CA GLU A 129 12.20 10.11 0.43
C GLU A 129 12.24 10.69 -0.99
N MET A 130 11.09 11.00 -1.60
CA MET A 130 11.01 11.67 -2.90
C MET A 130 11.66 13.06 -2.88
N GLY A 131 11.70 13.74 -1.73
CA GLY A 131 12.08 15.16 -1.63
C GLY A 131 10.94 16.11 -2.02
N VAL A 132 9.69 15.62 -2.00
CA VAL A 132 8.48 16.39 -2.35
C VAL A 132 7.68 16.83 -1.12
N TRP A 133 8.02 16.31 0.07
CA TRP A 133 7.35 16.60 1.35
C TRP A 133 7.03 18.09 1.55
N ASP A 134 8.03 18.97 1.45
CA ASP A 134 7.84 20.41 1.67
C ASP A 134 6.81 21.03 0.70
N LYS A 135 6.76 20.56 -0.56
CA LYS A 135 5.78 21.04 -1.56
C LYS A 135 4.36 20.58 -1.21
N VAL A 136 4.20 19.33 -0.77
CA VAL A 136 2.90 18.77 -0.37
C VAL A 136 2.40 19.39 0.94
N GLU A 137 3.30 19.62 1.90
CA GLU A 137 2.91 20.24 3.16
C GLU A 137 2.50 21.71 2.97
N ALA A 138 3.20 22.44 2.10
CA ALA A 138 2.91 23.83 1.73
C ALA A 138 1.56 24.00 1.02
N ALA A 139 1.00 22.95 0.40
CA ALA A 139 -0.34 22.96 -0.18
C ALA A 139 -1.47 23.10 0.86
N ASN A 140 -1.13 23.07 2.16
CA ASN A 140 -2.02 23.30 3.30
C ASN A 140 -3.27 22.40 3.36
N PHE A 141 -3.17 21.20 2.79
CA PHE A 141 -4.17 20.14 2.93
C PHE A 141 -4.53 19.85 4.41
N PRO A 142 -5.81 19.58 4.75
CA PRO A 142 -6.21 19.16 6.09
C PRO A 142 -5.38 17.98 6.62
N ILE A 143 -4.99 18.05 7.89
CA ILE A 143 -4.14 17.05 8.53
C ILE A 143 -5.03 15.92 9.04
N LYS A 144 -4.93 14.75 8.42
CA LYS A 144 -5.63 13.55 8.88
C LYS A 144 -4.88 12.95 10.07
N LEU A 145 -5.46 13.14 11.26
CA LEU A 145 -5.01 12.54 12.51
C LEU A 145 -5.55 11.12 12.71
N GLY A 146 -6.56 10.72 11.94
CA GLY A 146 -7.21 9.44 12.11
C GLY A 146 -8.48 9.26 11.29
N ALA A 147 -9.38 8.42 11.78
CA ALA A 147 -10.66 8.06 11.17
C ALA A 147 -11.75 7.87 12.23
N SER A 148 -13.01 8.06 11.86
CA SER A 148 -14.16 7.95 12.74
C SER A 148 -15.21 7.04 12.12
N PHE A 149 -15.72 6.07 12.88
CA PHE A 149 -16.58 5.01 12.38
C PHE A 149 -17.88 4.93 13.17
N THR A 150 -19.01 4.79 12.49
CA THR A 150 -20.14 4.01 13.01
C THR A 150 -20.09 2.65 12.31
N TRP A 151 -19.53 1.64 12.97
CA TRP A 151 -19.24 0.34 12.36
C TRP A 151 -19.07 -0.77 13.41
N GLY A 152 -19.47 -1.99 13.07
CA GLY A 152 -19.19 -3.18 13.87
C GLY A 152 -20.45 -3.75 14.54
N ALA A 153 -20.29 -4.27 15.75
CA ALA A 153 -21.33 -4.99 16.48
C ALA A 153 -22.52 -4.13 16.94
N ASN A 154 -22.30 -2.83 17.12
CA ASN A 154 -23.29 -1.85 17.51
C ASN A 154 -23.20 -0.59 16.61
N SER A 155 -24.16 0.32 16.74
CA SER A 155 -24.16 1.61 16.05
C SER A 155 -23.42 2.71 16.81
N GLU A 156 -22.63 2.37 17.84
CA GLU A 156 -21.87 3.36 18.60
C GLU A 156 -20.75 3.93 17.72
N ARG A 157 -20.59 5.26 17.74
CA ARG A 157 -19.45 5.90 17.10
C ARG A 157 -18.17 5.64 17.92
N TRP A 158 -17.12 5.20 17.24
CA TRP A 158 -15.77 5.04 17.78
C TRP A 158 -14.75 5.63 16.81
N ASP A 159 -13.60 6.02 17.34
CA ASP A 159 -12.56 6.70 16.57
C ASP A 159 -11.24 5.93 16.59
N ILE A 160 -10.46 6.17 15.55
CA ILE A 160 -9.09 5.74 15.35
C ILE A 160 -8.21 7.00 15.27
N ASP A 161 -7.08 6.99 15.96
CA ASP A 161 -6.04 8.01 15.90
C ASP A 161 -4.69 7.38 15.50
N PHE A 162 -4.00 7.98 14.53
CA PHE A 162 -2.61 7.64 14.18
C PHE A 162 -1.61 8.33 15.10
N TYR A 163 -1.98 9.50 15.63
CA TYR A 163 -1.21 10.27 16.59
C TYR A 163 -2.11 10.69 17.77
N PRO A 164 -1.65 10.64 19.04
CA PRO A 164 -2.48 11.01 20.19
C PRO A 164 -2.94 12.47 20.09
N VAL A 165 -4.25 12.66 19.90
CA VAL A 165 -4.87 13.98 19.66
C VAL A 165 -4.54 14.98 20.77
N GLU A 166 -4.51 14.55 22.02
CA GLU A 166 -4.18 15.42 23.16
C GLU A 166 -2.72 15.95 23.16
N LYS A 167 -1.85 15.37 22.32
CA LYS A 167 -0.45 15.80 22.10
C LYS A 167 -0.26 16.58 20.80
N PHE A 168 -1.27 16.64 19.93
CA PHE A 168 -1.19 17.41 18.70
C PHE A 168 -1.01 18.90 19.01
N ARG A 169 -0.20 19.58 18.20
CA ARG A 169 0.06 21.01 18.28
C ARG A 169 -0.03 21.59 16.89
N ASP A 170 -0.54 22.81 16.75
CA ASP A 170 -0.36 23.53 15.50
C ASP A 170 1.13 23.88 15.31
N GLU A 171 1.65 23.63 14.12
CA GLU A 171 3.06 23.82 13.78
C GLU A 171 3.14 24.45 12.38
N PRO A 172 3.98 25.50 12.17
CA PRO A 172 4.10 26.17 10.88
C PRO A 172 4.37 25.20 9.72
N ARG A 173 3.78 25.52 8.56
CA ARG A 173 3.82 24.70 7.34
C ARG A 173 4.38 25.50 6.16
N PRO A 174 5.25 24.93 5.31
CA PRO A 174 5.89 23.62 5.44
C PRO A 174 6.99 23.59 6.52
N ALA A 175 7.32 22.39 7.01
CA ALA A 175 8.49 22.15 7.85
C ALA A 175 9.03 20.72 7.70
N LYS A 176 10.21 20.43 8.26
CA LYS A 176 10.88 19.14 8.08
C LYS A 176 10.04 17.96 8.58
N PHE A 177 10.18 16.79 7.94
CA PHE A 177 9.53 15.53 8.31
C PHE A 177 10.05 14.93 9.64
N VAL A 178 9.70 15.57 10.75
CA VAL A 178 10.06 15.22 12.14
C VAL A 178 8.88 15.36 13.08
N GLY A 179 9.00 14.82 14.30
CA GLY A 179 7.96 14.95 15.32
C GLY A 179 6.63 14.32 14.89
N GLN A 180 5.52 15.02 15.13
CA GLN A 180 4.17 14.55 14.83
C GLN A 180 3.96 14.21 13.34
N ARG A 181 4.65 14.91 12.41
CA ARG A 181 4.54 14.70 10.95
C ARG A 181 4.76 13.25 10.51
N ARG A 182 5.59 12.50 11.26
CA ARG A 182 5.90 11.08 11.01
C ARG A 182 4.75 10.12 11.33
N HIS A 183 3.69 10.63 11.95
CA HIS A 183 2.54 9.87 12.43
C HIS A 183 1.21 10.43 11.91
N THR A 184 1.24 11.51 11.13
CA THR A 184 0.06 12.14 10.52
C THR A 184 0.01 11.91 9.02
N ALA A 185 -1.18 12.03 8.45
CA ALA A 185 -1.42 12.00 7.01
C ALA A 185 -2.16 13.28 6.56
N PHE A 186 -2.53 13.35 5.28
CA PHE A 186 -3.32 14.45 4.73
C PHE A 186 -4.66 13.95 4.16
N GLN A 187 -5.65 14.83 4.11
CA GLN A 187 -6.78 14.72 3.18
C GLN A 187 -6.47 15.65 2.00
N VAL A 188 -6.30 15.13 0.79
CA VAL A 188 -5.78 15.91 -0.33
C VAL A 188 -6.82 16.15 -1.42
N ASP A 189 -6.87 17.37 -1.94
CA ASP A 189 -7.44 17.58 -3.28
C ASP A 189 -6.48 16.94 -4.30
N ARG A 190 -6.96 15.89 -4.98
CA ARG A 190 -6.14 15.11 -5.91
C ARG A 190 -5.70 15.89 -7.14
N SER A 191 -6.42 16.93 -7.53
CA SER A 191 -6.03 17.78 -8.67
C SER A 191 -4.76 18.58 -8.37
N ILE A 192 -4.64 19.05 -7.12
CA ILE A 192 -3.48 19.78 -6.61
C ILE A 192 -2.35 18.79 -6.27
N TYR A 193 -2.68 17.68 -5.60
CA TYR A 193 -1.68 16.69 -5.16
C TYR A 193 -1.00 16.00 -6.34
N ASP A 194 -1.76 15.45 -7.30
CA ASP A 194 -1.19 14.77 -8.48
C ASP A 194 -0.31 15.74 -9.27
N LYS A 195 -0.71 17.02 -9.37
CA LYS A 195 0.10 18.08 -10.00
C LYS A 195 1.40 18.36 -9.26
N ILE A 196 1.40 18.48 -7.93
CA ILE A 196 2.63 18.66 -7.15
C ILE A 196 3.61 17.51 -7.38
N LEU A 197 3.12 16.27 -7.44
CA LEU A 197 3.97 15.10 -7.71
C LEU A 197 4.52 15.09 -9.15
N LEU A 198 3.69 15.38 -10.15
CA LEU A 198 4.09 15.38 -11.56
C LEU A 198 5.06 16.51 -11.88
N ASP A 199 4.79 17.73 -11.40
CA ASP A 199 5.70 18.87 -11.51
C ASP A 199 7.03 18.60 -10.77
N HIS A 200 6.99 17.86 -9.65
CA HIS A 200 8.20 17.46 -8.94
C HIS A 200 9.02 16.42 -9.74
N ALA A 201 8.38 15.39 -10.32
CA ALA A 201 9.04 14.42 -11.19
C ALA A 201 9.72 15.11 -12.40
N ALA A 202 9.03 16.08 -13.02
CA ALA A 202 9.61 16.92 -14.06
C ALA A 202 10.82 17.73 -13.56
N SER A 203 10.74 18.33 -12.36
CA SER A 203 11.87 19.06 -11.76
C SER A 203 13.09 18.20 -11.41
N MET A 204 12.91 16.87 -11.30
CA MET A 204 13.99 15.88 -11.15
C MET A 204 14.57 15.41 -12.50
N GLY A 205 14.07 15.94 -13.62
CA GLY A 205 14.53 15.63 -14.97
C GLY A 205 13.89 14.41 -15.62
N ALA A 206 12.71 13.98 -15.14
CA ALA A 206 11.86 13.10 -15.96
C ALA A 206 11.20 13.93 -17.06
N GLU A 207 11.12 13.39 -18.28
CA GLU A 207 10.33 14.00 -19.34
C GLU A 207 8.84 13.73 -19.08
N VAL A 208 8.00 14.76 -19.12
CA VAL A 208 6.55 14.63 -18.94
C VAL A 208 5.86 15.08 -20.20
N ARG A 209 5.17 14.16 -20.89
CA ARG A 209 4.40 14.43 -22.10
C ARG A 209 2.90 14.38 -21.78
N GLN A 210 2.25 15.54 -21.87
CA GLN A 210 0.80 15.71 -21.72
C GLN A 210 0.26 16.68 -22.81
N PRO A 211 -0.95 16.47 -23.34
CA PRO A 211 -1.74 15.24 -23.27
C PRO A 211 -1.20 14.19 -24.27
N VAL A 212 -0.80 13.02 -23.77
CA VAL A 212 -0.35 11.88 -24.58
C VAL A 212 -0.98 10.58 -24.09
N LYS A 213 -1.88 10.04 -24.91
CA LYS A 213 -2.57 8.77 -24.65
C LYS A 213 -1.83 7.62 -25.34
N VAL A 214 -1.43 6.62 -24.57
CA VAL A 214 -0.99 5.33 -25.12
C VAL A 214 -2.24 4.54 -25.53
N GLN A 215 -2.27 4.07 -26.77
CA GLN A 215 -3.39 3.26 -27.30
C GLN A 215 -3.11 1.76 -27.17
N HIS A 216 -1.90 1.33 -27.52
CA HIS A 216 -1.53 -0.10 -27.58
C HIS A 216 -0.12 -0.38 -27.05
N VAL A 217 0.04 -1.51 -26.38
CA VAL A 217 1.32 -2.13 -26.06
C VAL A 217 1.78 -3.00 -27.23
N LEU A 218 3.01 -2.82 -27.70
CA LEU A 218 3.67 -3.68 -28.68
C LEU A 218 4.59 -4.65 -27.93
N HIS A 219 4.47 -5.95 -28.18
CA HIS A 219 5.21 -6.97 -27.43
C HIS A 219 5.53 -8.21 -28.28
N GLU A 220 6.59 -8.91 -27.89
CA GLU A 220 6.99 -10.21 -28.41
C GLU A 220 7.05 -11.20 -27.24
N GLY A 221 6.08 -12.12 -27.19
CA GLY A 221 5.87 -12.95 -26.01
C GLY A 221 5.57 -12.08 -24.78
N ASP A 222 6.42 -12.17 -23.76
CA ASP A 222 6.29 -11.43 -22.50
C ASP A 222 7.04 -10.07 -22.50
N ARG A 223 7.87 -9.80 -23.51
CA ARG A 223 8.69 -8.58 -23.60
C ARG A 223 7.95 -7.48 -24.34
N ILE A 224 7.83 -6.30 -23.73
CA ILE A 224 7.35 -5.09 -24.41
C ILE A 224 8.48 -4.52 -25.28
N THR A 225 8.18 -4.26 -26.56
CA THR A 225 9.09 -3.69 -27.56
C THR A 225 8.82 -2.20 -27.83
N GLY A 226 7.60 -1.73 -27.55
CA GLY A 226 7.25 -0.31 -27.59
C GLY A 226 5.81 -0.03 -27.19
N LEU A 227 5.48 1.26 -27.07
CA LEU A 227 4.12 1.76 -26.80
C LEU A 227 3.67 2.64 -27.96
N ARG A 228 2.54 2.28 -28.59
CA ARG A 228 1.95 3.09 -29.66
C ARG A 228 1.04 4.16 -29.07
N LEU A 229 1.35 5.41 -29.38
CA LEU A 229 0.59 6.58 -28.98
C LEU A 229 -0.60 6.84 -29.90
N GLU A 230 -1.56 7.60 -29.40
CA GLU A 230 -2.58 8.26 -30.23
C GLU A 230 -1.89 9.20 -31.23
N GLY A 231 -2.18 9.03 -32.52
CA GLY A 231 -1.43 9.66 -33.62
C GLY A 231 -0.40 8.74 -34.30
N GLY A 232 -0.08 7.57 -33.71
CA GLY A 232 0.71 6.51 -34.36
C GLY A 232 2.21 6.50 -34.05
N GLU A 233 2.74 7.52 -33.36
CA GLU A 233 4.11 7.53 -32.83
C GLU A 233 4.34 6.30 -31.92
N VAL A 234 5.56 5.74 -31.95
CA VAL A 234 5.95 4.61 -31.10
C VAL A 234 7.10 5.00 -30.18
N ILE A 235 6.87 4.90 -28.88
CA ILE A 235 7.89 5.12 -27.85
C ILE A 235 8.47 3.77 -27.43
N SER A 236 9.79 3.62 -27.54
CA SER A 236 10.50 2.44 -27.06
C SER A 236 11.40 2.78 -25.88
N GLY A 237 11.51 1.85 -24.94
CA GLY A 237 12.47 1.90 -23.86
C GLY A 237 12.94 0.52 -23.40
N ARG A 238 13.88 0.51 -22.45
CA ARG A 238 14.45 -0.73 -21.90
C ARG A 238 13.47 -1.40 -20.92
N HIS A 239 12.90 -0.61 -20.01
CA HIS A 239 11.89 -1.03 -19.03
C HIS A 239 10.60 -0.21 -19.15
N TYR A 240 9.48 -0.81 -18.76
CA TYR A 240 8.15 -0.19 -18.83
C TYR A 240 7.39 -0.28 -17.50
N ILE A 241 6.65 0.77 -17.14
CA ILE A 241 5.80 0.79 -15.94
C ILE A 241 4.37 1.16 -16.35
N ASP A 242 3.41 0.28 -16.02
CA ASP A 242 2.00 0.60 -16.09
C ASP A 242 1.53 1.24 -14.77
N ALA A 243 1.32 2.55 -14.84
CA ALA A 243 0.69 3.36 -13.81
C ALA A 243 -0.63 3.97 -14.32
N SER A 244 -1.28 3.36 -15.32
CA SER A 244 -2.48 3.87 -16.02
C SER A 244 -3.77 3.86 -15.18
N GLY A 245 -3.66 3.53 -13.89
CA GLY A 245 -4.78 3.40 -12.97
C GLY A 245 -5.66 2.21 -13.30
N THR A 246 -6.97 2.35 -13.05
CA THR A 246 -7.99 1.32 -13.34
C THR A 246 -8.13 0.91 -14.81
N VAL A 247 -7.49 1.62 -15.75
CA VAL A 247 -7.41 1.22 -17.17
C VAL A 247 -6.55 -0.03 -17.34
N ALA A 248 -5.51 -0.19 -16.52
CA ALA A 248 -4.64 -1.37 -16.47
C ALA A 248 -4.16 -1.83 -17.86
N LEU A 249 -3.62 -0.89 -18.63
CA LEU A 249 -3.31 -1.03 -20.06
C LEU A 249 -2.51 -2.30 -20.40
N PHE A 250 -1.48 -2.61 -19.61
CA PHE A 250 -0.62 -3.77 -19.89
C PHE A 250 -1.35 -5.08 -19.60
N ARG A 251 -2.26 -5.12 -18.62
CA ARG A 251 -3.08 -6.32 -18.37
C ARG A 251 -4.03 -6.60 -19.52
N ARG A 252 -4.64 -5.55 -20.07
CA ARG A 252 -5.53 -5.64 -21.23
C ARG A 252 -4.81 -6.19 -22.46
N ASP A 253 -3.65 -5.61 -22.80
CA ASP A 253 -2.97 -5.91 -24.06
C ASP A 253 -2.11 -7.18 -23.99
N LEU A 254 -1.50 -7.50 -22.83
CA LEU A 254 -0.73 -8.73 -22.61
C LEU A 254 -1.61 -9.93 -22.17
N GLY A 255 -2.94 -9.76 -22.10
CA GLY A 255 -3.87 -10.82 -21.69
C GLY A 255 -3.69 -11.29 -20.24
N ILE A 256 -3.20 -10.43 -19.33
CA ILE A 256 -2.98 -10.79 -17.94
C ILE A 256 -4.32 -10.73 -17.20
N GLY A 257 -4.77 -11.89 -16.72
CA GLY A 257 -5.97 -12.02 -15.93
C GLY A 257 -5.89 -11.35 -14.55
N GLY A 258 -6.92 -11.58 -13.76
CA GLY A 258 -6.94 -11.17 -12.36
C GLY A 258 -8.16 -11.72 -11.63
N THR A 259 -7.99 -11.90 -10.33
CA THR A 259 -9.07 -12.35 -9.44
C THR A 259 -9.91 -11.16 -8.99
N ILE A 260 -11.23 -11.28 -9.10
CA ILE A 260 -12.23 -10.31 -8.61
C ILE A 260 -13.12 -11.02 -7.59
N PRO A 261 -13.01 -10.74 -6.28
CA PRO A 261 -13.94 -11.26 -5.27
C PRO A 261 -15.37 -10.84 -5.61
N GLU A 262 -16.33 -11.76 -5.51
CA GLU A 262 -17.74 -11.51 -5.87
C GLU A 262 -18.43 -10.61 -4.83
N GLU A 263 -18.00 -10.73 -3.57
CA GLU A 263 -18.54 -10.04 -2.39
C GLU A 263 -18.16 -8.56 -2.34
N LEU A 264 -17.05 -8.17 -2.99
CA LEU A 264 -16.52 -6.80 -3.03
C LEU A 264 -16.69 -6.15 -4.41
N LYS A 265 -17.75 -6.53 -5.13
CA LYS A 265 -18.23 -5.83 -6.32
C LYS A 265 -19.10 -4.65 -5.89
N ASN A 266 -18.47 -3.55 -5.50
CA ASN A 266 -19.15 -2.33 -5.08
C ASN A 266 -19.38 -1.35 -6.24
N ILE A 267 -20.26 -0.38 -6.02
CA ILE A 267 -20.34 0.86 -6.78
C ILE A 267 -20.07 2.02 -5.80
N ALA A 268 -19.22 2.95 -6.21
CA ALA A 268 -19.03 4.21 -5.51
C ALA A 268 -19.76 5.33 -6.26
N VAL A 269 -20.46 6.20 -5.53
CA VAL A 269 -21.19 7.36 -6.06
C VAL A 269 -20.89 8.56 -5.17
N TRP A 270 -20.43 9.68 -5.73
CA TRP A 270 -19.95 10.82 -4.94
C TRP A 270 -20.14 12.17 -5.60
N ASP A 271 -20.03 13.21 -4.77
CA ASP A 271 -20.05 14.60 -5.16
C ASP A 271 -19.17 15.43 -4.20
N TYR A 272 -18.93 16.68 -4.57
CA TYR A 272 -18.17 17.64 -3.78
C TYR A 272 -19.09 18.74 -3.23
N PHE A 273 -18.75 19.26 -2.07
CA PHE A 273 -19.51 20.28 -1.37
C PHE A 273 -18.59 21.41 -0.92
N GLN A 274 -19.00 22.64 -1.18
CA GLN A 274 -18.39 23.86 -0.65
C GLN A 274 -19.09 24.27 0.65
N ASN A 275 -18.32 24.68 1.65
CA ASN A 275 -18.80 25.18 2.95
C ASN A 275 -19.60 24.15 3.77
N ALA A 276 -19.23 22.87 3.68
CA ALA A 276 -19.68 21.87 4.65
C ALA A 276 -19.00 22.09 6.01
N GLU A 277 -19.76 21.93 7.10
CA GLU A 277 -19.22 21.99 8.45
C GLU A 277 -18.29 20.80 8.70
N TRP A 278 -17.10 20.99 9.27
CA TRP A 278 -16.23 19.86 9.58
C TRP A 278 -16.78 19.06 10.77
N ALA A 279 -16.93 17.74 10.59
CA ALA A 279 -17.41 16.82 11.62
C ALA A 279 -16.62 16.87 12.95
N VAL A 280 -15.31 17.14 12.87
CA VAL A 280 -14.41 17.30 14.01
C VAL A 280 -13.35 18.34 13.64
N HIS A 281 -13.08 19.27 14.56
CA HIS A 281 -11.96 20.20 14.49
C HIS A 281 -10.93 19.83 15.57
N ILE A 282 -9.67 19.64 15.18
CA ILE A 282 -8.57 19.29 16.10
C ILE A 282 -7.41 20.27 15.86
N GLY A 283 -7.18 21.19 16.80
CA GLY A 283 -6.25 22.31 16.59
C GLY A 283 -6.58 23.09 15.32
N VAL A 284 -5.56 23.53 14.59
CA VAL A 284 -5.70 24.13 13.26
C VAL A 284 -5.57 23.05 12.19
N GLY A 285 -6.61 22.89 11.36
CA GLY A 285 -6.59 22.01 10.18
C GLY A 285 -6.56 20.49 10.46
N GLY A 286 -6.48 20.05 11.72
CA GLY A 286 -6.54 18.65 12.11
C GLY A 286 -7.96 18.08 12.02
N THR A 287 -8.09 16.90 11.42
CA THR A 287 -9.38 16.24 11.12
C THR A 287 -9.28 14.71 11.17
N ARG A 288 -10.44 14.05 11.08
CA ARG A 288 -10.60 12.61 10.86
C ARG A 288 -11.56 12.40 9.68
N ILE A 289 -11.26 11.44 8.80
CA ILE A 289 -12.27 10.96 7.83
C ILE A 289 -13.46 10.40 8.61
N GLN A 290 -14.69 10.72 8.21
CA GLN A 290 -15.87 10.03 8.73
C GLN A 290 -16.23 8.89 7.79
N VAL A 291 -16.47 7.72 8.36
CA VAL A 291 -17.03 6.53 7.71
C VAL A 291 -18.30 6.19 8.48
N ARG A 292 -19.43 6.09 7.78
CA ARG A 292 -20.76 5.92 8.42
C ARG A 292 -21.56 4.82 7.76
N SER A 293 -21.96 3.81 8.53
CA SER A 293 -22.73 2.66 8.03
C SER A 293 -24.19 3.02 7.76
N LEU A 294 -24.66 2.66 6.57
CA LEU A 294 -26.06 2.53 6.18
C LEU A 294 -26.48 1.06 6.18
N PRO A 295 -27.78 0.74 6.18
CA PRO A 295 -28.27 -0.64 6.02
C PRO A 295 -27.89 -1.32 4.70
N TYR A 296 -27.41 -0.54 3.72
CA TYR A 296 -27.18 -0.98 2.34
C TYR A 296 -25.82 -0.54 1.77
N GLY A 297 -24.97 0.10 2.57
CA GLY A 297 -23.77 0.77 2.10
C GLY A 297 -23.11 1.58 3.21
N TRP A 298 -22.20 2.46 2.86
CA TRP A 298 -21.60 3.39 3.81
C TRP A 298 -21.21 4.69 3.12
N ILE A 299 -21.22 5.78 3.89
CA ILE A 299 -20.80 7.10 3.42
C ILE A 299 -19.42 7.46 3.96
N TRP A 300 -18.58 8.01 3.08
CA TRP A 300 -17.40 8.79 3.48
C TRP A 300 -17.71 10.28 3.56
N PHE A 301 -17.01 10.98 4.45
CA PHE A 301 -16.93 12.44 4.49
C PHE A 301 -15.47 12.85 4.72
N ILE A 302 -14.89 13.54 3.74
CA ILE A 302 -13.47 13.88 3.68
C ILE A 302 -13.34 15.39 3.41
N PRO A 303 -12.98 16.21 4.41
CA PRO A 303 -12.62 17.61 4.17
C PRO A 303 -11.34 17.69 3.34
N LEU A 304 -11.36 18.40 2.20
CA LEU A 304 -10.22 18.53 1.27
C LEU A 304 -9.47 19.85 1.43
N GLY A 305 -10.11 20.85 2.05
CA GLY A 305 -9.58 22.19 2.24
C GLY A 305 -10.47 23.01 3.19
N PRO A 306 -10.35 24.35 3.18
CA PRO A 306 -11.16 25.21 4.05
C PRO A 306 -12.67 25.05 3.81
N THR A 307 -13.06 24.92 2.54
CA THR A 307 -14.46 24.91 2.10
C THR A 307 -14.85 23.61 1.41
N ARG A 308 -13.97 23.04 0.58
CA ARG A 308 -14.23 21.85 -0.25
C ARG A 308 -14.21 20.56 0.59
N THR A 309 -15.24 19.74 0.43
CA THR A 309 -15.41 18.44 1.09
C THR A 309 -15.92 17.41 0.08
N SER A 310 -15.32 16.22 0.08
CA SER A 310 -15.74 15.05 -0.68
C SER A 310 -16.71 14.20 0.14
N VAL A 311 -17.86 13.86 -0.43
CA VAL A 311 -18.88 13.01 0.21
C VAL A 311 -19.35 11.95 -0.78
N GLY A 312 -19.24 10.68 -0.42
CA GLY A 312 -19.58 9.58 -1.32
C GLY A 312 -20.18 8.38 -0.60
N LEU A 313 -21.08 7.69 -1.30
CA LEU A 313 -21.67 6.42 -0.94
C LEU A 313 -20.90 5.29 -1.63
N VAL A 314 -20.59 4.23 -0.87
CA VAL A 314 -20.21 2.92 -1.41
C VAL A 314 -21.31 1.92 -1.05
N CYS A 315 -21.80 1.15 -2.02
CA CYS A 315 -22.75 0.06 -1.79
C CYS A 315 -22.49 -1.14 -2.72
N PRO A 316 -22.95 -2.36 -2.36
CA PRO A 316 -22.83 -3.51 -3.22
C PRO A 316 -23.57 -3.31 -4.55
N ALA A 317 -22.94 -3.65 -5.68
CA ALA A 317 -23.54 -3.48 -7.01
C ALA A 317 -24.86 -4.26 -7.17
N LYS A 318 -25.01 -5.39 -6.47
CA LYS A 318 -26.27 -6.17 -6.40
C LYS A 318 -27.40 -5.35 -5.78
N TYR A 319 -27.13 -4.64 -4.68
CA TYR A 319 -28.11 -3.77 -4.04
C TYR A 319 -28.50 -2.61 -4.96
N TYR A 320 -27.52 -1.95 -5.59
CA TYR A 320 -27.78 -0.88 -6.57
C TYR A 320 -28.72 -1.34 -7.69
N ILE A 321 -28.45 -2.49 -8.31
CA ILE A 321 -29.30 -3.08 -9.36
C ILE A 321 -30.72 -3.38 -8.83
N GLN A 322 -30.83 -3.98 -7.65
CA GLN A 322 -32.13 -4.32 -7.03
C GLN A 322 -32.93 -3.08 -6.62
N SER A 323 -32.28 -1.95 -6.32
CA SER A 323 -32.95 -0.73 -5.87
C SER A 323 -33.79 -0.05 -6.96
N GLY A 324 -33.49 -0.31 -8.24
CA GLY A 324 -34.13 0.35 -9.39
C GLY A 324 -33.86 1.86 -9.49
N LYS A 325 -33.00 2.43 -8.63
CA LYS A 325 -32.66 3.85 -8.59
C LYS A 325 -31.50 4.18 -9.55
N THR A 326 -31.43 5.43 -10.00
CA THR A 326 -30.19 5.97 -10.59
C THR A 326 -29.11 6.15 -9.51
N PRO A 327 -27.81 6.26 -9.88
CA PRO A 327 -26.75 6.51 -8.90
C PRO A 327 -27.03 7.75 -8.05
N GLU A 328 -27.46 8.84 -8.68
CA GLU A 328 -27.81 10.10 -8.01
C GLU A 328 -28.98 9.94 -7.03
N GLN A 329 -30.08 9.29 -7.41
CA GLN A 329 -31.21 9.03 -6.51
C GLN A 329 -30.84 8.15 -5.30
N LEU A 330 -29.90 7.21 -5.48
CA LEU A 330 -29.41 6.37 -4.40
C LEU A 330 -28.45 7.14 -3.48
N TYR A 331 -27.62 8.01 -4.06
CA TYR A 331 -26.74 8.92 -3.32
C TYR A 331 -27.52 9.94 -2.49
N GLU A 332 -28.55 10.57 -3.05
CA GLU A 332 -29.42 11.52 -2.36
C GLU A 332 -30.20 10.87 -1.22
N GLN A 333 -30.71 9.64 -1.42
CA GLN A 333 -31.27 8.84 -0.32
C GLN A 333 -30.25 8.64 0.80
N ALA A 334 -29.01 8.29 0.47
CA ALA A 334 -27.97 8.02 1.44
C ALA A 334 -27.58 9.27 2.25
N LEU A 335 -27.54 10.45 1.61
CA LEU A 335 -27.36 11.73 2.29
C LEU A 335 -28.48 12.04 3.28
N ILE A 336 -29.73 11.70 2.95
CA ILE A 336 -30.90 11.88 3.84
C ILE A 336 -30.87 10.87 5.00
N ASP A 337 -30.55 9.61 4.72
CA ASP A 337 -30.56 8.53 5.71
C ASP A 337 -29.43 8.70 6.75
N GLN A 338 -28.25 9.21 6.35
CA GLN A 338 -27.16 9.56 7.27
C GLN A 338 -27.35 10.93 7.92
N LYS A 339 -28.19 10.97 8.96
CA LYS A 339 -28.50 12.19 9.73
C LYS A 339 -27.28 12.96 10.24
N GLU A 340 -26.20 12.28 10.64
CA GLU A 340 -24.94 12.94 11.03
C GLU A 340 -24.32 13.70 9.85
N ILE A 341 -24.28 13.11 8.67
CA ILE A 341 -23.70 13.73 7.47
C ILE A 341 -24.63 14.83 6.93
N ALA A 342 -25.95 14.58 6.91
CA ALA A 342 -26.96 15.57 6.54
C ALA A 342 -26.81 16.88 7.34
N ALA A 343 -26.58 16.78 8.66
CA ALA A 343 -26.40 17.92 9.54
C ALA A 343 -25.18 18.79 9.17
N LEU A 344 -24.09 18.18 8.69
CA LEU A 344 -22.88 18.89 8.25
C LEU A 344 -23.07 19.62 6.91
N LEU A 345 -24.04 19.17 6.11
CA LEU A 345 -24.32 19.68 4.76
C LEU A 345 -25.41 20.77 4.73
N VAL A 346 -26.05 21.11 5.86
CA VAL A 346 -27.16 22.09 5.92
C VAL A 346 -26.80 23.47 5.35
N LYS A 347 -25.55 23.90 5.49
CA LYS A 347 -25.03 25.18 4.96
C LYS A 347 -24.21 25.01 3.66
N ALA A 348 -24.03 23.78 3.22
CA ALA A 348 -23.12 23.46 2.13
C ALA A 348 -23.78 23.72 0.77
N THR A 349 -22.97 24.11 -0.21
CA THR A 349 -23.35 24.18 -1.62
C THR A 349 -22.74 23.00 -2.36
N ARG A 350 -23.58 22.14 -2.92
CA ARG A 350 -23.17 21.00 -3.76
C ARG A 350 -22.54 21.54 -5.06
N GLU A 351 -21.40 21.01 -5.47
CA GLU A 351 -20.72 21.39 -6.71
C GLU A 351 -21.38 20.76 -7.93
N GLY A 352 -21.62 19.44 -7.87
CA GLY A 352 -22.05 18.66 -9.02
C GLY A 352 -20.96 18.47 -10.09
N PRO A 353 -21.27 17.73 -11.17
CA PRO A 353 -22.31 16.72 -11.22
C PRO A 353 -21.96 15.50 -10.34
N VAL A 354 -22.95 14.66 -10.01
CA VAL A 354 -22.67 13.37 -9.36
C VAL A 354 -21.79 12.51 -10.25
N ARG A 355 -20.77 11.91 -9.64
CA ARG A 355 -19.83 10.98 -10.25
C ARG A 355 -20.09 9.58 -9.72
N SER A 356 -19.80 8.56 -10.53
CA SER A 356 -19.89 7.16 -10.09
C SER A 356 -18.87 6.28 -10.81
N CYS A 357 -18.39 5.23 -10.15
CA CYS A 357 -17.50 4.24 -10.76
C CYS A 357 -17.80 2.82 -10.26
N LYS A 358 -17.35 1.81 -11.02
CA LYS A 358 -17.25 0.44 -10.53
C LYS A 358 -16.11 0.38 -9.53
N ASP A 359 -16.43 0.04 -8.30
CA ASP A 359 -15.51 0.00 -7.17
C ASP A 359 -15.21 -1.47 -6.85
N TRP A 360 -14.62 -2.17 -7.83
CA TRP A 360 -14.45 -3.63 -7.79
C TRP A 360 -13.05 -3.99 -7.31
N SER A 361 -12.97 -4.65 -6.15
CA SER A 361 -11.74 -5.29 -5.70
C SER A 361 -11.18 -6.20 -6.79
N ASN A 362 -9.91 -6.07 -7.11
CA ASN A 362 -9.24 -6.96 -8.05
C ASN A 362 -7.74 -7.04 -7.79
N VAL A 363 -7.12 -8.17 -8.16
CA VAL A 363 -5.66 -8.32 -8.17
C VAL A 363 -5.23 -9.02 -9.46
N SER A 364 -4.21 -8.47 -10.13
CA SER A 364 -3.61 -9.05 -11.33
C SER A 364 -2.99 -10.41 -11.07
N ASP A 365 -3.10 -11.35 -12.00
CA ASP A 365 -2.49 -12.69 -11.86
C ASP A 365 -0.95 -12.65 -11.83
N ARG A 366 -0.36 -11.58 -12.38
CA ARG A 366 1.05 -11.20 -12.23
C ARG A 366 1.20 -9.68 -12.38
N ALA A 367 2.11 -9.11 -11.61
CA ALA A 367 2.46 -7.69 -11.58
C ALA A 367 3.84 -7.38 -12.20
N ALA A 368 4.62 -8.39 -12.58
CA ALA A 368 5.85 -8.21 -13.38
C ALA A 368 5.96 -9.23 -14.52
N GLY A 369 6.70 -8.83 -15.56
CA GLY A 369 7.18 -9.70 -16.63
C GLY A 369 8.61 -9.36 -17.01
N GLU A 370 9.06 -9.76 -18.21
CA GLU A 370 10.48 -9.72 -18.58
C GLU A 370 11.12 -8.33 -18.40
N ASN A 371 10.44 -7.28 -18.86
CA ASN A 371 10.90 -5.88 -18.81
C ASN A 371 9.79 -4.88 -18.42
N TRP A 372 8.73 -5.33 -17.74
CA TRP A 372 7.61 -4.48 -17.35
C TRP A 372 7.08 -4.75 -15.94
N PHE A 373 6.46 -3.73 -15.35
CA PHE A 373 5.93 -3.73 -13.98
C PHE A 373 4.57 -3.04 -13.93
N LEU A 374 3.63 -3.57 -13.14
CA LEU A 374 2.35 -2.94 -12.82
C LEU A 374 2.44 -2.27 -11.45
N VAL A 375 1.97 -1.04 -11.32
CA VAL A 375 1.99 -0.28 -10.06
C VAL A 375 0.65 0.40 -9.77
N GLY A 376 0.33 0.56 -8.48
CA GLY A 376 -0.96 1.07 -8.04
C GLY A 376 -2.15 0.27 -8.59
N GLU A 377 -3.19 0.96 -9.00
CA GLU A 377 -4.46 0.35 -9.45
C GLU A 377 -4.33 -0.51 -10.71
N ALA A 378 -3.25 -0.32 -11.50
CA ALA A 378 -2.96 -1.20 -12.64
C ALA A 378 -2.66 -2.65 -12.17
N ALA A 379 -1.92 -2.81 -11.06
CA ALA A 379 -1.69 -4.12 -10.44
C ALA A 379 -2.95 -4.64 -9.72
N GLY A 380 -3.78 -3.74 -9.20
CA GLY A 380 -5.06 -4.09 -8.59
C GLY A 380 -5.53 -3.07 -7.57
N PHE A 381 -6.78 -3.26 -7.14
CA PHE A 381 -7.48 -2.39 -6.22
C PHE A 381 -8.09 -3.22 -5.09
N ALA A 382 -8.05 -2.69 -3.87
CA ALA A 382 -8.67 -3.32 -2.71
C ALA A 382 -10.10 -2.80 -2.52
N ASP A 383 -10.31 -1.91 -1.56
CA ASP A 383 -11.58 -1.24 -1.28
C ASP A 383 -11.27 0.12 -0.62
N PRO A 384 -12.06 1.19 -0.84
CA PRO A 384 -11.73 2.52 -0.32
C PRO A 384 -11.94 2.67 1.21
N ILE A 385 -12.59 1.73 1.89
CA ILE A 385 -13.01 1.83 3.30
C ILE A 385 -11.89 2.13 4.31
N LEU A 386 -10.66 1.73 3.97
CA LEU A 386 -9.46 1.96 4.78
C LEU A 386 -8.45 2.91 4.11
N SER A 387 -8.83 3.49 2.97
CA SER A 387 -8.04 4.45 2.18
C SER A 387 -6.64 3.95 1.79
N ALA A 388 -6.49 2.64 1.56
CA ALA A 388 -5.20 1.99 1.31
C ALA A 388 -4.64 2.20 -0.12
N GLY A 389 -5.51 2.45 -1.12
CA GLY A 389 -5.13 2.49 -2.53
C GLY A 389 -3.97 3.45 -2.83
N MET A 390 -3.96 4.63 -2.22
CA MET A 390 -2.86 5.59 -2.33
C MET A 390 -1.54 5.08 -1.74
N THR A 391 -1.60 4.33 -0.63
CA THR A 391 -0.39 3.73 -0.03
C THR A 391 0.17 2.64 -0.94
N LEU A 392 -0.69 1.78 -1.48
CA LEU A 392 -0.31 0.74 -2.45
C LEU A 392 0.30 1.35 -3.73
N ALA A 393 -0.24 2.47 -4.22
CA ALA A 393 0.29 3.21 -5.36
C ALA A 393 1.72 3.72 -5.13
N HIS A 394 1.97 4.43 -4.01
CA HIS A 394 3.31 4.91 -3.68
C HIS A 394 4.31 3.77 -3.39
N SER A 395 3.89 2.75 -2.62
CA SER A 395 4.77 1.64 -2.22
C SER A 395 5.17 0.74 -3.40
N SER A 396 4.24 0.39 -4.29
CA SER A 396 4.56 -0.41 -5.50
C SER A 396 5.39 0.38 -6.50
N ALA A 397 5.12 1.68 -6.69
CA ALA A 397 5.94 2.55 -7.52
C ALA A 397 7.40 2.67 -7.02
N ARG A 398 7.58 2.83 -5.71
CA ARG A 398 8.89 2.80 -5.04
C ARG A 398 9.62 1.48 -5.29
N ASP A 399 8.92 0.36 -5.17
CA ASP A 399 9.52 -0.96 -5.38
C ASP A 399 9.87 -1.25 -6.84
N ALA A 400 9.05 -0.79 -7.79
CA ALA A 400 9.33 -0.90 -9.23
C ALA A 400 10.58 -0.09 -9.61
N ALA A 401 10.68 1.16 -9.13
CA ALA A 401 11.86 2.01 -9.33
C ALA A 401 13.14 1.34 -8.81
N TYR A 402 13.10 0.81 -7.58
CA TYR A 402 14.23 0.10 -6.98
C TYR A 402 14.58 -1.19 -7.74
N THR A 403 13.57 -1.95 -8.17
CA THR A 403 13.75 -3.21 -8.91
C THR A 403 14.41 -2.97 -10.27
N ILE A 404 13.96 -1.95 -11.01
CA ILE A 404 14.59 -1.52 -12.27
C ILE A 404 16.04 -1.11 -12.06
N MET A 405 16.34 -0.34 -11.01
CA MET A 405 17.72 0.08 -10.72
C MET A 405 18.65 -1.09 -10.39
N GLU A 406 18.18 -2.12 -9.68
CA GLU A 406 18.98 -3.32 -9.40
C GLU A 406 19.11 -4.25 -10.60
N LEU A 407 18.07 -4.36 -11.45
CA LEU A 407 18.16 -5.06 -12.74
C LEU A 407 19.25 -4.45 -13.64
N ASP A 408 19.31 -3.12 -13.69
CA ASP A 408 20.31 -2.37 -14.46
C ASP A 408 21.74 -2.49 -13.88
N ARG A 409 21.88 -2.72 -12.57
CA ARG A 409 23.19 -2.96 -11.92
C ARG A 409 23.71 -4.38 -12.16
N GLY A 410 22.82 -5.36 -12.33
CA GLY A 410 23.20 -6.77 -12.53
C GLY A 410 23.82 -7.44 -11.30
N GLU A 411 23.71 -6.83 -10.11
CA GLU A 411 24.27 -7.35 -8.85
C GLU A 411 23.42 -8.47 -8.21
N HIS A 412 22.20 -8.69 -8.72
CA HIS A 412 21.23 -9.66 -8.23
C HIS A 412 20.65 -10.49 -9.38
N ASP A 413 20.15 -11.68 -9.05
CA ASP A 413 19.42 -12.51 -10.00
C ASP A 413 18.15 -11.77 -10.50
N PRO A 414 18.03 -11.51 -11.82
CA PRO A 414 16.85 -10.89 -12.41
C PRO A 414 15.54 -11.66 -12.17
N ALA A 415 15.59 -12.99 -12.05
CA ALA A 415 14.40 -13.80 -11.77
C ALA A 415 13.90 -13.56 -10.33
N TRP A 416 14.79 -13.64 -9.33
CA TRP A 416 14.48 -13.28 -7.95
C TRP A 416 13.95 -11.84 -7.81
N LEU A 417 14.57 -10.86 -8.48
CA LEU A 417 14.11 -9.46 -8.45
C LEU A 417 12.64 -9.32 -8.92
N ARG A 418 12.29 -9.96 -10.05
CA ARG A 418 10.93 -9.91 -10.59
C ARG A 418 9.92 -10.69 -9.75
N SER A 419 10.23 -11.91 -9.30
CA SER A 419 9.30 -12.68 -8.45
C SER A 419 9.07 -11.97 -7.11
N ARG A 420 10.12 -11.40 -6.50
CA ARG A 420 10.00 -10.64 -5.26
C ARG A 420 9.07 -9.43 -5.42
N PHE A 421 9.16 -8.70 -6.53
CA PHE A 421 8.26 -7.57 -6.82
C PHE A 421 6.82 -8.03 -7.04
N ASP A 422 6.64 -9.08 -7.86
CA ASP A 422 5.34 -9.69 -8.17
C ASP A 422 4.61 -10.12 -6.90
N GLU A 423 5.26 -10.97 -6.11
CA GLU A 423 4.75 -11.54 -4.88
C GLU A 423 4.40 -10.45 -3.88
N ARG A 424 5.27 -9.46 -3.66
CA ARG A 424 5.01 -8.38 -2.70
C ARG A 424 3.82 -7.52 -3.13
N THR A 425 3.74 -7.16 -4.41
CA THR A 425 2.66 -6.30 -4.93
C THR A 425 1.31 -7.02 -4.86
N ARG A 426 1.25 -8.28 -5.33
CA ARG A 426 0.03 -9.10 -5.28
C ARG A 426 -0.39 -9.42 -3.86
N LEU A 427 0.54 -9.79 -2.99
CA LEU A 427 0.27 -10.08 -1.59
C LEU A 427 -0.27 -8.83 -0.86
N GLY A 428 0.36 -7.67 -1.05
CA GLY A 428 -0.10 -6.40 -0.48
C GLY A 428 -1.55 -6.06 -0.85
N ILE A 429 -1.92 -6.23 -2.11
CA ILE A 429 -3.30 -6.02 -2.58
C ILE A 429 -4.24 -7.07 -1.98
N GLN A 430 -3.88 -8.36 -2.01
CA GLN A 430 -4.69 -9.46 -1.46
C GLN A 430 -4.94 -9.33 0.05
N GLN A 431 -3.97 -8.85 0.81
CA GLN A 431 -4.09 -8.57 2.24
C GLN A 431 -5.16 -7.50 2.50
N HIS A 432 -5.10 -6.40 1.75
CA HIS A 432 -6.08 -5.31 1.87
C HIS A 432 -7.49 -5.73 1.39
N ILE A 433 -7.60 -6.52 0.32
CA ILE A 433 -8.86 -7.13 -0.12
C ILE A 433 -9.48 -7.96 1.00
N ARG A 434 -8.71 -8.89 1.60
CA ARG A 434 -9.22 -9.76 2.66
C ARG A 434 -9.53 -9.00 3.95
N PHE A 435 -8.78 -7.94 4.26
CA PHE A 435 -9.11 -7.07 5.39
C PHE A 435 -10.41 -6.28 5.13
N GLY A 436 -10.66 -5.86 3.89
CA GLY A 436 -11.97 -5.37 3.44
C GLY A 436 -13.09 -6.40 3.67
N GLN A 437 -12.94 -7.63 3.16
CA GLN A 437 -13.91 -8.73 3.39
C GLN A 437 -14.22 -8.92 4.88
N TYR A 438 -13.18 -8.94 5.74
CA TYR A 438 -13.35 -9.03 7.20
C TYR A 438 -14.14 -7.83 7.75
N TRP A 439 -13.78 -6.62 7.34
CA TRP A 439 -14.42 -5.37 7.77
C TRP A 439 -15.92 -5.34 7.43
N TYR A 440 -16.30 -5.71 6.19
CA TYR A 440 -17.69 -5.88 5.79
C TYR A 440 -18.41 -7.00 6.56
N SER A 441 -17.75 -8.15 6.78
CA SER A 441 -18.34 -9.27 7.55
C SER A 441 -18.69 -8.90 9.00
N ALA A 442 -18.00 -7.92 9.57
CA ALA A 442 -18.18 -7.45 10.94
C ALA A 442 -19.35 -6.47 11.15
N ASN A 443 -19.95 -5.93 10.08
CA ASN A 443 -20.90 -4.83 10.20
C ASN A 443 -22.34 -5.27 10.48
N SER A 444 -22.86 -4.95 11.67
CA SER A 444 -24.24 -5.27 12.09
C SER A 444 -25.34 -4.66 11.20
N CYS A 445 -25.06 -3.60 10.44
CA CYS A 445 -26.02 -3.00 9.53
C CYS A 445 -26.20 -3.77 8.20
N PHE A 446 -25.27 -4.66 7.83
CA PHE A 446 -25.24 -5.34 6.53
C PHE A 446 -25.58 -6.84 6.65
N THR A 447 -26.73 -7.20 7.20
CA THR A 447 -27.08 -8.61 7.53
C THR A 447 -26.80 -9.61 6.40
N ASP A 448 -27.13 -9.23 5.17
CA ASP A 448 -27.07 -10.11 4.00
C ASP A 448 -25.61 -10.27 3.50
N LEU A 449 -24.84 -9.18 3.57
CA LEU A 449 -23.41 -9.20 3.25
C LEU A 449 -22.60 -9.92 4.34
N GLN A 450 -23.01 -9.81 5.62
CA GLN A 450 -22.41 -10.55 6.72
C GLN A 450 -22.53 -12.06 6.53
N GLU A 451 -23.70 -12.58 6.15
CA GLU A 451 -23.88 -14.02 5.96
C GLU A 451 -23.15 -14.51 4.71
N HIS A 452 -23.15 -13.74 3.62
CA HIS A 452 -22.42 -14.07 2.38
C HIS A 452 -20.89 -14.11 2.61
N CYS A 453 -20.32 -13.08 3.25
CA CYS A 453 -18.89 -13.05 3.59
C CYS A 453 -18.53 -14.15 4.60
N ARG A 454 -19.43 -14.51 5.53
CA ARG A 454 -19.24 -15.63 6.46
C ARG A 454 -19.30 -17.00 5.77
N SER A 455 -20.10 -17.17 4.72
CA SER A 455 -20.09 -18.40 3.91
C SER A 455 -18.78 -18.55 3.13
N ILE A 456 -18.41 -17.50 2.38
CA ILE A 456 -17.25 -17.54 1.48
C ILE A 456 -15.92 -17.65 2.26
N ALA A 457 -15.84 -17.05 3.44
CA ALA A 457 -14.70 -17.28 4.32
C ALA A 457 -14.62 -18.74 4.80
N ARG A 458 -15.73 -19.38 5.18
CA ARG A 458 -15.75 -20.82 5.51
C ARG A 458 -15.31 -21.68 4.32
N GLU A 459 -15.76 -21.34 3.12
CA GLU A 459 -15.39 -22.01 1.86
C GLU A 459 -13.88 -21.84 1.53
N ALA A 460 -13.30 -20.68 1.86
CA ALA A 460 -11.86 -20.42 1.76
C ALA A 460 -11.02 -21.03 2.92
N GLY A 461 -11.62 -21.83 3.81
CA GLY A 461 -10.96 -22.39 5.00
C GLY A 461 -10.69 -21.39 6.13
N LEU A 462 -11.22 -20.17 6.02
CA LEU A 462 -11.12 -19.11 7.04
C LEU A 462 -12.28 -19.23 8.04
N ASN A 463 -12.00 -19.84 9.20
CA ASN A 463 -12.95 -19.80 10.32
C ASN A 463 -13.02 -18.38 10.88
N LEU A 464 -14.08 -17.60 10.59
CA LEU A 464 -14.19 -16.19 11.02
C LEU A 464 -14.55 -15.99 12.51
N MET A 465 -14.16 -16.90 13.40
CA MET A 465 -14.16 -16.57 14.82
C MET A 465 -13.16 -15.41 15.05
N PRO A 466 -13.44 -14.40 15.90
CA PRO A 466 -12.55 -13.23 16.05
C PRO A 466 -11.10 -13.59 16.37
N ILE A 467 -10.86 -14.70 17.07
CA ILE A 467 -9.52 -15.23 17.38
C ILE A 467 -8.79 -15.84 16.16
N ASP A 468 -9.53 -16.40 15.21
CA ASP A 468 -9.00 -17.09 14.03
C ASP A 468 -8.89 -16.13 12.84
N ALA A 469 -9.82 -15.18 12.70
CA ALA A 469 -9.65 -14.01 11.84
C ALA A 469 -8.42 -13.18 12.29
N TRP A 470 -8.21 -13.03 13.61
CA TRP A 470 -7.01 -12.40 14.16
C TRP A 470 -5.71 -13.17 13.90
N ARG A 471 -5.73 -14.51 14.01
CA ARG A 471 -4.59 -15.36 13.60
C ARG A 471 -4.30 -15.27 12.12
N TRP A 472 -5.32 -15.26 11.27
CA TRP A 472 -5.15 -15.09 9.83
C TRP A 472 -4.57 -13.70 9.51
N LEU A 473 -5.02 -12.66 10.21
CA LEU A 473 -4.41 -11.33 10.19
C LEU A 473 -2.91 -11.42 10.55
N SER A 474 -2.53 -12.02 11.70
CA SER A 474 -1.12 -12.08 12.13
C SER A 474 -0.21 -12.89 11.19
N GLN A 475 -0.66 -14.06 10.72
CA GLN A 475 0.17 -15.12 10.12
C GLN A 475 0.79 -14.84 8.74
N GLY A 476 0.65 -13.62 8.23
CA GLY A 476 1.21 -13.22 6.93
C GLY A 476 0.56 -12.00 6.31
N GLY A 477 -0.19 -11.20 7.07
CA GLY A 477 -0.86 -10.00 6.56
C GLY A 477 0.03 -8.75 6.43
N PHE A 478 1.21 -8.73 7.09
CA PHE A 478 1.62 -7.48 7.75
C PHE A 478 3.12 -7.19 7.86
N SER A 479 4.00 -8.12 7.50
CA SER A 479 5.45 -7.87 7.49
C SER A 479 5.96 -7.19 6.19
N ALA A 480 5.07 -6.95 5.22
CA ALA A 480 5.42 -6.47 3.88
C ALA A 480 5.57 -4.95 3.78
N ASP A 481 4.88 -4.15 4.59
CA ASP A 481 4.97 -2.68 4.52
C ASP A 481 6.18 -2.14 5.32
N LEU A 482 6.41 -2.67 6.52
CA LEU A 482 7.54 -2.32 7.40
C LEU A 482 8.28 -3.59 7.84
N ILE A 483 9.27 -3.97 7.03
CA ILE A 483 10.08 -5.18 7.25
C ILE A 483 10.75 -5.13 8.63
N GLY A 484 10.53 -6.17 9.45
CA GLY A 484 11.10 -6.27 10.79
C GLY A 484 10.25 -5.65 11.91
N GLN A 485 9.01 -5.24 11.64
CA GLN A 485 8.06 -4.75 12.65
C GLN A 485 6.75 -5.56 12.65
N ALA A 486 6.05 -5.55 13.78
CA ALA A 486 4.74 -6.19 13.95
C ALA A 486 3.63 -5.11 13.87
N VAL A 487 3.29 -4.70 12.64
CA VAL A 487 2.35 -3.60 12.35
C VAL A 487 1.29 -4.02 11.34
N VAL A 488 0.03 -3.74 11.64
CA VAL A 488 -1.13 -4.10 10.83
C VAL A 488 -1.50 -2.92 9.94
N GLY A 489 -0.93 -2.82 8.74
CA GLY A 489 -1.02 -1.61 7.91
C GLY A 489 -0.40 -0.42 8.64
N SER A 490 -1.17 0.64 8.91
CA SER A 490 -0.73 1.79 9.72
C SER A 490 -0.91 1.63 11.23
N PHE A 491 -1.33 0.46 11.71
CA PHE A 491 -1.59 0.17 13.13
C PHE A 491 -0.47 -0.64 13.77
N ASP A 492 -0.25 -0.52 15.08
CA ASP A 492 0.50 -1.54 15.81
C ASP A 492 -0.39 -2.76 16.15
N LEU A 493 0.24 -3.87 16.55
CA LEU A 493 -0.45 -5.12 16.89
C LEU A 493 -1.49 -4.93 18.01
N ALA A 494 -1.19 -4.07 18.99
CA ALA A 494 -2.09 -3.77 20.11
C ALA A 494 -3.34 -3.00 19.64
N SER A 495 -3.18 -2.04 18.73
CA SER A 495 -4.28 -1.25 18.15
C SER A 495 -5.19 -2.10 17.28
N ALA A 496 -4.63 -3.01 16.48
CA ALA A 496 -5.42 -3.89 15.63
C ALA A 496 -6.24 -4.90 16.45
N LYS A 497 -5.78 -5.32 17.64
CA LYS A 497 -6.63 -6.07 18.59
C LYS A 497 -7.81 -5.25 19.13
N GLN A 498 -7.60 -3.96 19.40
CA GLN A 498 -8.68 -3.05 19.82
C GLN A 498 -9.73 -2.85 18.70
N VAL A 499 -9.32 -2.86 17.42
CA VAL A 499 -10.24 -2.90 16.28
C VAL A 499 -11.06 -4.19 16.28
N VAL A 500 -10.43 -5.37 16.42
CA VAL A 500 -11.14 -6.66 16.52
C VAL A 500 -12.14 -6.67 17.70
N GLN A 501 -11.80 -6.04 18.82
CA GLN A 501 -12.70 -5.92 19.97
C GLN A 501 -13.99 -5.13 19.63
N ARG A 502 -13.93 -4.11 18.76
CA ARG A 502 -15.12 -3.37 18.29
C ARG A 502 -16.05 -4.20 17.40
N PHE A 503 -15.55 -5.31 16.87
CA PHE A 503 -16.31 -6.21 16.00
C PHE A 503 -16.92 -7.43 16.73
N ASP A 504 -16.44 -7.81 17.92
CA ASP A 504 -17.10 -8.83 18.76
C ASP A 504 -18.34 -8.24 19.44
N LYS A 505 -19.51 -8.87 19.23
CA LYS A 505 -20.76 -8.53 19.93
C LYS A 505 -20.66 -8.69 21.46
N ALA A 506 -19.74 -9.52 21.95
CA ALA A 506 -19.46 -9.66 23.38
C ALA A 506 -18.38 -8.68 23.89
N GLY A 507 -17.82 -7.81 23.03
CA GLY A 507 -16.82 -6.81 23.41
C GLY A 507 -15.50 -7.38 23.96
N ARG A 508 -15.20 -8.66 23.71
CA ARG A 508 -13.99 -9.32 24.25
C ARG A 508 -12.80 -9.00 23.37
N SER A 509 -11.77 -8.39 23.97
CA SER A 509 -10.46 -8.32 23.32
C SER A 509 -9.82 -9.71 23.31
N PRO A 510 -9.22 -10.16 22.19
CA PRO A 510 -8.26 -11.24 22.26
C PRO A 510 -7.07 -10.78 23.10
N GLY A 511 -6.88 -11.36 24.29
CA GLY A 511 -5.74 -11.07 25.15
C GLY A 511 -4.40 -11.30 24.43
N MET A 512 -3.30 -10.87 25.05
CA MET A 512 -1.97 -11.22 24.55
C MET A 512 -1.70 -12.70 24.84
N ILE A 513 -1.31 -13.49 23.84
CA ILE A 513 -0.96 -14.91 24.02
C ILE A 513 0.21 -15.06 25.00
N ILE A 514 1.12 -14.08 25.00
CA ILE A 514 2.26 -14.00 25.92
C ILE A 514 1.89 -13.56 27.35
N ASP A 515 0.69 -13.02 27.58
CA ASP A 515 0.24 -12.63 28.93
C ASP A 515 -0.05 -13.86 29.81
N GLY A 516 0.35 -13.78 31.08
CA GLY A 516 0.28 -14.91 31.99
C GLY A 516 1.20 -16.08 31.62
N LYS A 517 2.14 -15.90 30.68
CA LYS A 517 3.18 -16.89 30.32
C LYS A 517 4.51 -16.52 30.96
N ASN A 518 5.45 -17.45 31.06
CA ASN A 518 6.80 -17.14 31.52
C ASN A 518 7.92 -18.00 30.92
N THR A 519 7.59 -18.92 30.01
CA THR A 519 8.58 -19.62 29.19
C THR A 519 8.28 -19.41 27.72
N PHE A 520 9.27 -19.00 26.93
CA PHE A 520 9.16 -18.75 25.50
C PHE A 520 10.26 -19.50 24.76
N LYS A 521 9.92 -20.42 23.86
CA LYS A 521 10.92 -21.21 23.11
C LYS A 521 10.79 -21.00 21.62
N LEU A 522 11.89 -20.66 20.94
CA LEU A 522 11.91 -20.53 19.49
C LEU A 522 11.70 -21.90 18.83
N ASN A 523 10.64 -22.03 18.03
CA ASN A 523 10.33 -23.23 17.26
C ASN A 523 10.58 -22.96 15.77
N LEU A 524 11.72 -23.45 15.27
CA LEU A 524 12.11 -23.40 13.86
C LEU A 524 11.85 -24.73 13.11
N ARG A 525 11.11 -25.67 13.71
CA ARG A 525 10.86 -26.98 13.08
C ARG A 525 10.07 -26.80 11.78
N GLY A 526 10.58 -27.37 10.70
CA GLY A 526 9.97 -27.30 9.36
C GLY A 526 10.06 -25.91 8.72
N ALA A 527 10.93 -25.03 9.21
CA ALA A 527 11.25 -23.78 8.55
C ALA A 527 12.38 -23.98 7.52
N THR A 528 12.30 -23.29 6.39
CA THR A 528 13.36 -23.21 5.38
C THR A 528 13.95 -21.80 5.35
N GLU A 529 15.22 -21.69 4.96
CA GLU A 529 15.84 -20.38 4.72
C GLU A 529 15.34 -19.78 3.40
N SER A 530 15.22 -18.45 3.38
CA SER A 530 14.84 -17.64 2.22
C SER A 530 15.46 -16.24 2.37
N VAL A 531 15.26 -15.38 1.36
CA VAL A 531 15.75 -14.02 1.34
C VAL A 531 14.69 -13.08 0.79
N ILE A 532 14.37 -12.02 1.55
CA ILE A 532 13.48 -10.94 1.13
C ILE A 532 14.30 -9.68 0.79
N GLY A 533 13.68 -8.71 0.12
CA GLY A 533 14.32 -7.44 -0.26
C GLY A 533 13.85 -6.25 0.58
N ASP A 534 14.81 -5.55 1.20
CA ASP A 534 14.61 -4.35 2.02
C ASP A 534 15.10 -3.10 1.29
N LEU A 535 14.14 -2.20 0.98
CA LEU A 535 14.35 -1.03 0.14
C LEU A 535 14.89 0.14 0.96
N ARG A 536 16.16 0.46 0.78
CA ARG A 536 16.81 1.63 1.40
C ARG A 536 17.71 2.33 0.41
N ASP A 537 17.63 3.66 0.35
CA ASP A 537 18.58 4.53 -0.35
C ASP A 537 18.86 4.13 -1.81
N GLY A 538 17.81 3.75 -2.55
CA GLY A 538 17.89 3.33 -3.95
C GLY A 538 18.48 1.92 -4.17
N ARG A 539 18.59 1.11 -3.11
CA ARG A 539 19.10 -0.27 -3.12
C ARG A 539 18.08 -1.27 -2.58
N ILE A 540 18.10 -2.51 -3.08
CA ILE A 540 17.36 -3.65 -2.50
C ILE A 540 18.33 -4.52 -1.70
N ASN A 541 18.32 -4.35 -0.38
CA ASN A 541 19.19 -5.12 0.51
C ASN A 541 18.61 -6.52 0.73
N ARG A 542 19.43 -7.55 0.55
CA ARG A 542 19.06 -8.95 0.81
C ARG A 542 19.01 -9.22 2.32
N VAL A 543 17.81 -9.46 2.84
CA VAL A 543 17.57 -9.76 4.26
C VAL A 543 17.27 -11.25 4.44
N PRO A 544 18.01 -11.97 5.31
CA PRO A 544 17.70 -13.36 5.65
C PRO A 544 16.30 -13.49 6.24
N CYS A 545 15.56 -14.50 5.81
CA CYS A 545 14.20 -14.78 6.24
C CYS A 545 14.04 -16.28 6.48
N LEU A 546 13.26 -16.68 7.48
CA LEU A 546 12.79 -18.05 7.62
C LEU A 546 11.36 -18.14 7.09
N VAL A 547 11.01 -19.24 6.43
CA VAL A 547 9.68 -19.46 5.85
C VAL A 547 9.12 -20.79 6.33
N ARG A 548 7.86 -20.81 6.73
CA ARG A 548 7.17 -22.04 7.15
C ARG A 548 5.68 -21.94 6.84
N ARG A 549 5.18 -22.85 5.98
CA ARG A 549 3.75 -22.93 5.60
C ARG A 549 3.17 -21.58 5.12
N GLY A 550 3.95 -20.82 4.35
CA GLY A 550 3.57 -19.50 3.85
C GLY A 550 3.87 -18.32 4.80
N ALA A 551 4.01 -18.56 6.12
CA ALA A 551 4.43 -17.52 7.05
C ALA A 551 5.92 -17.18 6.88
N GLN A 552 6.25 -15.89 6.92
CA GLN A 552 7.62 -15.36 6.80
C GLN A 552 8.09 -14.74 8.12
N LEU A 553 9.33 -15.05 8.52
CA LEU A 553 10.03 -14.46 9.65
C LEU A 553 11.30 -13.73 9.17
N PRO A 554 11.23 -12.42 8.91
CA PRO A 554 12.38 -11.59 8.60
C PRO A 554 13.37 -11.56 9.79
N LEU A 555 14.63 -11.92 9.55
CA LEU A 555 15.69 -11.83 10.56
C LEU A 555 16.32 -10.43 10.59
N VAL A 556 15.47 -9.41 10.73
CA VAL A 556 15.86 -8.00 10.86
C VAL A 556 14.92 -7.25 11.81
N GLY A 557 15.31 -6.04 12.23
CA GLY A 557 14.47 -5.16 13.05
C GLY A 557 14.13 -5.77 14.42
N ASN A 558 12.89 -5.57 14.87
CA ASN A 558 12.42 -6.06 16.17
C ASN A 558 12.41 -7.59 16.22
N PHE A 559 12.07 -8.26 15.11
CA PHE A 559 12.06 -9.72 15.04
C PHE A 559 13.45 -10.32 15.25
N ALA A 560 14.50 -9.77 14.65
CA ALA A 560 15.88 -10.21 14.91
C ALA A 560 16.24 -10.12 16.40
N VAL A 561 15.96 -8.97 17.03
CA VAL A 561 16.30 -8.71 18.44
C VAL A 561 15.58 -9.67 19.38
N VAL A 562 14.31 -9.98 19.10
CA VAL A 562 13.54 -10.97 19.88
C VAL A 562 14.04 -12.40 19.62
N VAL A 563 14.33 -12.76 18.37
CA VAL A 563 14.91 -14.06 18.01
C VAL A 563 16.27 -14.27 18.70
N ASP A 564 17.11 -13.25 18.77
CA ASP A 564 18.41 -13.31 19.45
C ASP A 564 18.26 -13.44 20.97
N ALA A 565 17.31 -12.74 21.59
CA ALA A 565 16.97 -12.95 23.01
C ALA A 565 16.54 -14.41 23.29
N LEU A 566 15.71 -14.98 22.41
CA LEU A 566 15.20 -16.35 22.52
C LEU A 566 16.25 -17.45 22.26
N LYS A 567 17.35 -17.13 21.57
CA LYS A 567 18.52 -18.02 21.45
C LYS A 567 19.31 -18.11 22.76
N VAL A 568 19.30 -17.04 23.57
CA VAL A 568 20.05 -16.96 24.83
C VAL A 568 19.29 -17.59 25.99
N SER A 569 17.98 -17.33 26.10
CA SER A 569 17.15 -17.90 27.16
C SER A 569 15.72 -18.17 26.69
N SER A 570 15.08 -19.11 27.38
CA SER A 570 13.63 -19.34 27.28
C SER A 570 12.85 -18.76 28.46
N ASP A 571 13.52 -18.09 29.39
CA ASP A 571 12.90 -17.47 30.56
C ASP A 571 12.40 -16.05 30.27
N ALA A 572 11.16 -15.74 30.65
CA ALA A 572 10.57 -14.44 30.39
C ALA A 572 11.27 -13.26 31.10
N ALA A 573 11.79 -13.43 32.31
CA ALA A 573 12.48 -12.36 33.02
C ALA A 573 13.85 -12.07 32.40
N GLU A 574 14.57 -13.13 31.98
CA GLU A 574 15.84 -13.01 31.26
C GLU A 574 15.65 -12.39 29.87
N ILE A 575 14.62 -12.81 29.10
CA ILE A 575 14.25 -12.22 27.81
C ILE A 575 13.87 -10.74 27.97
N VAL A 576 13.00 -10.39 28.93
CA VAL A 576 12.61 -8.99 29.20
C VAL A 576 13.81 -8.14 29.61
N SER A 577 14.74 -8.69 30.39
CA SER A 577 16.00 -8.03 30.74
C SER A 577 16.87 -7.76 29.51
N TYR A 578 17.04 -8.76 28.63
CA TYR A 578 17.76 -8.62 27.36
C TYR A 578 17.16 -7.51 26.48
N LEU A 579 15.84 -7.54 26.23
CA LEU A 579 15.14 -6.56 25.40
C LEU A 579 15.23 -5.13 26.00
N ARG A 580 15.12 -5.00 27.33
CA ARG A 580 15.28 -3.72 28.02
C ARG A 580 16.70 -3.18 27.93
N ASN A 581 17.72 -4.04 28.04
CA ASN A 581 19.12 -3.66 27.90
C ASN A 581 19.44 -3.22 26.46
N TYR A 582 18.94 -3.94 25.45
CA TYR A 582 19.04 -3.53 24.04
C TYR A 582 18.49 -2.11 23.84
N VAL A 583 17.28 -1.85 24.34
CA VAL A 583 16.62 -0.54 24.21
C VAL A 583 17.38 0.56 24.97
N ASN A 584 17.86 0.28 26.17
CA ASN A 584 18.62 1.24 26.99
C ASN A 584 19.93 1.69 26.31
N LEU A 585 20.60 0.77 25.60
CA LEU A 585 21.84 1.02 24.87
C LEU A 585 21.61 1.74 23.53
N LYS A 586 20.48 1.47 22.86
CA LYS A 586 20.18 1.99 21.51
C LYS A 586 19.48 3.35 21.50
N TYR A 587 18.66 3.66 22.51
CA TYR A 587 17.71 4.78 22.42
C TYR A 587 17.78 5.74 23.62
N ALA A 588 17.58 7.04 23.33
CA ALA A 588 17.45 8.09 24.34
C ALA A 588 16.23 7.85 25.25
N PRO A 589 16.28 8.21 26.55
CA PRO A 589 15.27 7.85 27.55
C PRO A 589 13.81 8.05 27.12
N ILE A 590 13.51 9.18 26.47
CA ILE A 590 12.17 9.55 26.01
C ILE A 590 11.55 8.58 24.98
N HIS A 591 12.36 7.87 24.20
CA HIS A 591 11.89 6.91 23.19
C HIS A 591 11.87 5.45 23.69
N ARG A 592 12.47 5.16 24.85
CA ARG A 592 12.71 3.77 25.31
C ARG A 592 11.41 2.98 25.49
N LYS A 593 10.37 3.58 26.08
CA LYS A 593 9.09 2.89 26.28
C LYS A 593 8.52 2.39 24.95
N HIS A 594 8.43 3.26 23.95
CA HIS A 594 7.89 2.92 22.62
C HIS A 594 8.67 1.78 21.95
N HIS A 595 10.01 1.84 21.93
CA HIS A 595 10.82 0.76 21.35
C HIS A 595 10.75 -0.55 22.13
N PHE A 596 10.62 -0.49 23.46
CA PHE A 596 10.41 -1.68 24.29
C PHE A 596 9.03 -2.31 24.02
N ASP A 597 7.97 -1.50 24.00
CA ASP A 597 6.62 -1.96 23.68
C ASP A 597 6.56 -2.62 22.29
N ALA A 598 7.28 -2.07 21.30
CA ALA A 598 7.38 -2.64 19.96
C ALA A 598 8.13 -3.99 19.90
N LEU A 599 9.09 -4.24 20.80
CA LEU A 599 9.75 -5.55 20.95
C LEU A 599 8.83 -6.56 21.65
N ILE A 600 8.01 -6.13 22.62
CA ILE A 600 7.00 -6.98 23.24
C ILE A 600 5.90 -7.37 22.23
N GLN A 601 5.49 -6.45 21.36
CA GLN A 601 4.57 -6.74 20.27
C GLN A 601 5.18 -7.70 19.23
N ALA A 602 6.49 -7.60 18.93
CA ALA A 602 7.17 -8.58 18.10
C ALA A 602 7.20 -9.97 18.73
N LEU A 603 7.44 -10.10 20.04
CA LEU A 603 7.37 -11.39 20.75
C LEU A 603 5.95 -12.01 20.70
N GLU A 604 4.91 -11.20 20.86
CA GLU A 604 3.52 -11.64 20.71
C GLU A 604 3.23 -12.14 19.28
N ALA A 605 3.64 -11.42 18.25
CA ALA A 605 3.45 -11.84 16.85
C ALA A 605 4.15 -13.19 16.58
N LEU A 606 5.40 -13.36 17.03
CA LEU A 606 6.11 -14.63 16.92
C LEU A 606 5.41 -15.77 17.67
N ALA A 607 4.76 -15.49 18.80
CA ALA A 607 3.97 -16.48 19.54
C ALA A 607 2.64 -16.84 18.84
N GLN A 608 1.98 -15.85 18.21
CA GLN A 608 0.75 -16.05 17.42
C GLN A 608 0.99 -16.93 16.19
N ASP A 609 2.11 -16.71 15.50
CA ASP A 609 2.50 -17.42 14.28
C ASP A 609 3.21 -18.76 14.58
N GLY A 610 3.30 -19.14 15.85
CA GLY A 610 3.92 -20.38 16.32
C GLY A 610 5.44 -20.43 16.11
N TRP A 611 6.09 -19.32 15.78
CA TRP A 611 7.56 -19.19 15.82
C TRP A 611 8.08 -19.27 17.26
N VAL A 612 7.24 -18.95 18.24
CA VAL A 612 7.53 -19.06 19.68
C VAL A 612 6.46 -19.91 20.38
N GLU A 613 6.90 -20.96 21.06
CA GLU A 613 6.08 -21.73 21.98
C GLU A 613 6.03 -21.03 23.35
N ALA A 614 4.87 -20.48 23.69
CA ALA A 614 4.63 -19.80 24.96
C ALA A 614 4.00 -20.73 26.01
N GLY A 615 4.59 -20.79 27.21
CA GLY A 615 4.23 -21.75 28.27
C GLY A 615 4.36 -21.19 29.69
N VAL A 616 4.07 -22.05 30.68
CA VAL A 616 4.07 -21.70 32.11
C VAL A 616 4.93 -22.67 32.91
N ASN A 617 6.02 -22.16 33.48
CA ASN A 617 6.78 -22.76 34.57
C ASN A 617 6.24 -22.23 35.91
N ARG A 618 5.55 -23.10 36.67
CA ARG A 618 4.94 -22.77 37.98
C ARG A 618 5.93 -22.31 39.06
N LYS A 619 7.24 -22.49 38.86
CA LYS A 619 8.30 -22.10 39.82
C LYS A 619 8.81 -20.67 39.62
N LYS A 620 8.33 -19.94 38.62
CA LYS A 620 8.80 -18.60 38.28
C LYS A 620 7.63 -17.60 38.17
N PRO A 621 7.85 -16.28 38.34
CA PRO A 621 6.80 -15.27 38.16
C PRO A 621 6.18 -15.34 36.77
N LEU A 622 4.91 -14.95 36.64
CA LEU A 622 4.26 -14.82 35.33
C LEU A 622 4.58 -13.45 34.71
N MET A 623 4.68 -13.38 33.38
CA MET A 623 4.72 -12.13 32.64
C MET A 623 3.33 -11.46 32.70
N ASN A 624 3.32 -10.16 32.95
CA ASN A 624 2.15 -9.30 32.85
C ASN A 624 2.40 -8.32 31.70
N VAL A 625 1.55 -8.34 30.68
CA VAL A 625 1.71 -7.54 29.46
C VAL A 625 0.68 -6.42 29.41
N ASN A 626 1.08 -5.27 29.96
CA ASN A 626 0.25 -4.07 29.99
C ASN A 626 0.68 -3.07 28.89
N LEU A 627 0.03 -3.15 27.73
CA LEU A 627 0.23 -2.24 26.58
C LEU A 627 -0.82 -1.11 26.51
N THR A 628 -1.46 -0.74 27.64
CA THR A 628 -2.63 0.19 27.68
C THR A 628 -2.38 1.61 27.16
N ASP A 629 -1.13 2.00 26.91
CA ASP A 629 -0.78 3.30 26.30
C ASP A 629 -0.94 3.34 24.77
N SER A 630 -1.25 2.22 24.12
CA SER A 630 -1.61 2.13 22.70
C SER A 630 -3.03 2.70 22.44
N ARG A 631 -3.27 3.95 22.86
CA ARG A 631 -4.56 4.66 22.79
C ARG A 631 -4.89 5.17 21.39
N HIS A 632 -4.77 4.28 20.41
CA HIS A 632 -5.12 4.49 19.00
C HIS A 632 -6.62 4.31 18.75
N ILE A 633 -7.34 3.47 19.52
CA ILE A 633 -8.79 3.30 19.39
C ILE A 633 -9.51 3.92 20.60
N ARG A 634 -10.58 4.68 20.37
CA ARG A 634 -11.33 5.42 21.42
C ARG A 634 -12.85 5.31 21.22
N SER A 635 -13.62 5.31 22.31
CA SER A 635 -15.05 5.66 22.23
C SER A 635 -15.21 7.14 21.87
N SER A 636 -16.42 7.54 21.44
CA SER A 636 -16.72 8.97 21.21
C SER A 636 -16.40 9.85 22.43
N SER A 637 -16.80 9.43 23.63
CA SER A 637 -16.52 10.14 24.88
C SER A 637 -15.01 10.29 25.18
N GLN A 638 -14.23 9.21 25.00
CA GLN A 638 -12.77 9.25 25.18
C GLN A 638 -12.08 10.17 24.15
N SER A 639 -12.62 10.28 22.94
CA SER A 639 -12.16 11.24 21.95
C SER A 639 -12.49 12.68 22.32
N GLU A 640 -13.71 12.94 22.77
CA GLU A 640 -14.13 14.28 23.23
C GLU A 640 -13.28 14.76 24.41
N GLU A 641 -13.03 13.90 25.40
CA GLU A 641 -12.11 14.17 26.51
C GLU A 641 -10.66 14.41 26.07
N ALA A 642 -10.20 13.79 24.98
CA ALA A 642 -8.86 14.00 24.44
C ALA A 642 -8.76 15.31 23.64
N ILE A 643 -9.78 15.63 22.83
CA ILE A 643 -9.89 16.89 22.08
C ILE A 643 -10.01 18.07 23.04
N ALA A 644 -10.73 17.93 24.16
CA ALA A 644 -10.85 18.96 25.20
C ALA A 644 -9.53 19.29 25.92
N LYS A 645 -8.47 18.46 25.76
CA LYS A 645 -7.12 18.68 26.30
C LYS A 645 -6.17 19.34 25.29
N VAL A 646 -6.60 19.54 24.04
CA VAL A 646 -5.91 20.39 23.08
C VAL A 646 -6.12 21.85 23.50
N ASP A 647 -5.06 22.66 23.49
CA ASP A 647 -5.05 23.98 24.12
C ASP A 647 -6.14 24.92 23.53
N PRO A 648 -7.07 25.46 24.33
CA PRO A 648 -8.08 26.40 23.85
C PRO A 648 -7.50 27.67 23.19
N ALA A 649 -6.25 28.04 23.50
CA ALA A 649 -5.57 29.18 22.89
C ALA A 649 -5.19 28.96 21.40
N GLU A 650 -5.14 27.70 20.93
CA GLU A 650 -4.86 27.34 19.53
C GLU A 650 -6.14 27.31 18.65
N ARG A 651 -7.18 28.09 18.98
CA ARG A 651 -8.41 28.25 18.16
C ARG A 651 -8.51 29.61 17.42
N PRO A 652 -7.74 29.86 16.35
CA PRO A 652 -8.03 30.92 15.39
C PRO A 652 -8.81 30.39 14.16
N THR A 653 -9.59 31.28 13.55
CA THR A 653 -10.34 31.03 12.31
C THR A 653 -9.43 30.69 11.13
N TYR A 654 -9.88 29.75 10.28
CA TYR A 654 -9.23 29.41 9.02
C TYR A 654 -9.16 30.66 8.13
N LYS A 655 -7.99 31.30 8.02
CA LYS A 655 -7.77 32.41 7.10
C LYS A 655 -7.41 31.88 5.73
N SER A 656 -8.27 32.13 4.75
CA SER A 656 -8.02 31.86 3.34
C SER A 656 -6.89 32.76 2.82
N ASN A 657 -5.70 32.19 2.67
CA ASN A 657 -4.56 32.80 1.97
C ASN A 657 -4.22 32.00 0.70
N ILE A 658 -5.23 31.78 -0.15
CA ILE A 658 -5.12 31.38 -1.56
C ILE A 658 -6.18 32.17 -2.32
#